data_AF-A0A0Q8WV57-F1
#
_entry.id   AF-A0A0Q8WV57-F1
#
_cell.length_a   1.000
_cell.length_b   1.000
_cell.length_c   1.000
_cell.angle_alpha   90.00
_cell.angle_beta   90.00
_cell.angle_gamma   90.00
#
_symmetry.space_group_name_H-M   'P 1'
#
loop_
_entity.id
_entity.type
_entity.pdbx_description
1 polymer ?
#
loop_
_entity_poly.entity_id
_entity_poly.type
_entity_poly.pdbx_seq_one_letter_code
_entity_poly.pdbx_strand_id
1 'polypeptide(L)'
;MKKSVAITLGVVIVGAGSWVGATWYTGKRIEESSQRHLAEANEKLAKLTPLFGLRIDQLKYERTLFSTQARYGVSLVKNDKSLDDMPTGMIEFDANVEHGPFPKSALARGAIAPKLAFVHAELAKTDNVKPVFELTKDVSPLVSDAIISYGGASSSTAKIAPVVVTHDGTTVNFSGMQIDGTFDRDTQAVTAQGVMNELLVDASKGNDPVTLTLAGMTIGLDSRMGKFGISMGDSDLKIKRIDVVRPLDKLKVTLDNFAYGVKLSEDDKSINAQATYQTGDLTVNDVVLGSGQATLKVARMDGQAVKQFSDTYNQIMRQFMLGASDEGLKDEQFQVLLDNAGKVLAGNPSFSIDPLSWKTAKGESKLTFTLDLANPPNAKELTPQEIAVQAIKKIDASLVISKPMVRDMMVQYAIKKEGLTADKAGTEADEHVRQMSGMAEMFNVGKNDGDNIIGKFTFADGMGDLNGQKISADELFGGLLGAAGMDSMGDDDDMPGIGMDAEEEPAPAPAVGVMEDFNLESVATMLEEMGYTANKTDGDEGPVLVLSAGSTGASDLRLEFLCNDFTEKCLDLVMTATYSTKKPMPLKTINAWNQEYRWTRAYLDDKNQAVLQMDMNAEGGIGKDNLQILLNTFLSIAEDFGTASKGAPAK
;
A
#
# COMPACT_ATOMS: atom_id res chain seq x y z
N MET A 1 71.11 -21.68 20.20
CA MET A 1 70.17 -20.65 20.71
C MET A 1 70.34 -19.27 20.05
N LYS A 2 71.55 -18.73 19.79
CA LYS A 2 71.70 -17.37 19.18
C LYS A 2 71.30 -17.26 17.69
N LYS A 3 71.53 -18.31 16.88
CA LYS A 3 71.15 -18.31 15.44
C LYS A 3 69.65 -18.49 15.20
N SER A 4 68.97 -19.31 16.00
CA SER A 4 67.52 -19.49 15.93
C SER A 4 66.79 -18.21 16.37
N VAL A 5 67.25 -17.54 17.44
CA VAL A 5 66.70 -16.25 17.86
C VAL A 5 66.92 -15.18 16.78
N ALA A 6 68.09 -15.09 16.16
CA ALA A 6 68.35 -14.09 15.10
C ALA A 6 67.55 -14.35 13.81
N ILE A 7 67.33 -15.62 13.44
CA ILE A 7 66.49 -16.00 12.28
C ILE A 7 65.01 -15.73 12.60
N THR A 8 64.52 -16.09 13.79
CA THR A 8 63.15 -15.76 14.22
C THR A 8 62.94 -14.25 14.34
N LEU A 9 63.91 -13.50 14.88
CA LEU A 9 63.84 -12.04 14.96
C LEU A 9 63.87 -11.40 13.56
N GLY A 10 64.70 -11.90 12.65
CA GLY A 10 64.76 -11.45 11.26
C GLY A 10 63.48 -11.74 10.47
N VAL A 11 62.89 -12.92 10.64
CA VAL A 11 61.60 -13.29 10.04
C VAL A 11 60.45 -12.46 10.64
N VAL A 12 60.48 -12.18 11.94
CA VAL A 12 59.49 -11.30 12.60
C VAL A 12 59.62 -9.85 12.13
N ILE A 13 60.85 -9.33 11.97
CA ILE A 13 61.09 -7.96 11.48
C ILE A 13 60.71 -7.81 10.00
N VAL A 14 61.07 -8.77 9.14
CA VAL A 14 60.69 -8.78 7.73
C VAL A 14 59.17 -8.97 7.58
N GLY A 15 58.57 -9.86 8.39
CA GLY A 15 57.12 -10.05 8.44
C GLY A 15 56.38 -8.79 8.91
N ALA A 16 56.86 -8.13 9.96
CA ALA A 16 56.29 -6.88 10.47
C ALA A 16 56.48 -5.71 9.48
N GLY A 17 57.65 -5.57 8.87
CA GLY A 17 57.90 -4.55 7.84
C GLY A 17 57.08 -4.76 6.57
N SER A 18 56.92 -6.01 6.13
CA SER A 18 56.07 -6.38 4.99
C SER A 18 54.60 -6.15 5.30
N TRP A 19 54.15 -6.44 6.54
CA TRP A 19 52.80 -6.14 7.01
C TRP A 19 52.54 -4.63 7.00
N VAL A 20 53.40 -3.84 7.63
CA VAL A 20 53.28 -2.36 7.67
C VAL A 20 53.25 -1.75 6.26
N GLY A 21 54.13 -2.21 5.36
CA GLY A 21 54.15 -1.76 3.97
C GLY A 21 52.88 -2.15 3.19
N ALA A 22 52.40 -3.38 3.35
CA ALA A 22 51.15 -3.85 2.74
C ALA A 22 49.92 -3.09 3.29
N THR A 23 49.93 -2.73 4.58
CA THR A 23 48.88 -1.95 5.21
C THR A 23 48.83 -0.51 4.71
N TRP A 24 49.98 0.13 4.62
CA TRP A 24 50.09 1.46 4.03
C TRP A 24 49.63 1.46 2.57
N TYR A 25 50.09 0.49 1.77
CA TYR A 25 49.71 0.35 0.36
C TYR A 25 48.21 0.10 0.19
N THR A 26 47.62 -0.77 1.03
CA THR A 26 46.18 -1.03 1.03
C THR A 26 45.39 0.23 1.36
N GLY A 27 45.78 0.96 2.40
CA GLY A 27 45.18 2.25 2.76
C GLY A 27 45.28 3.29 1.64
N LYS A 28 46.45 3.38 0.98
CA LYS A 28 46.65 4.28 -0.17
C LYS A 28 45.76 3.91 -1.36
N ARG A 29 45.58 2.61 -1.64
CA ARG A 29 44.69 2.15 -2.73
C ARG A 29 43.21 2.44 -2.41
N ILE A 30 42.81 2.33 -1.14
CA ILE A 30 41.48 2.73 -0.68
C ILE A 30 41.29 4.23 -0.90
N GLU A 31 42.25 5.06 -0.51
CA GLU A 31 42.25 6.52 -0.72
C GLU A 31 42.17 6.89 -2.21
N GLU A 32 43.03 6.32 -3.06
CA GLU A 32 43.07 6.61 -4.51
C GLU A 32 41.77 6.18 -5.23
N SER A 33 41.00 5.25 -4.67
CA SER A 33 39.75 4.75 -5.27
C SER A 33 38.47 5.24 -4.57
N SER A 34 38.56 5.86 -3.39
CA SER A 34 37.39 6.24 -2.58
C SER A 34 36.49 7.23 -3.31
N GLN A 35 37.07 8.27 -3.91
CA GLN A 35 36.34 9.30 -4.65
C GLN A 35 35.66 8.74 -5.89
N ARG A 36 36.31 7.81 -6.60
CA ARG A 36 35.72 7.14 -7.76
C ARG A 36 34.55 6.25 -7.35
N HIS A 37 34.72 5.40 -6.34
CA HIS A 37 33.63 4.54 -5.86
C HIS A 37 32.49 5.34 -5.23
N LEU A 38 32.78 6.47 -4.58
CA LEU A 38 31.76 7.39 -4.08
C LEU A 38 30.98 8.03 -5.23
N ALA A 39 31.65 8.42 -6.32
CA ALA A 39 30.98 8.92 -7.52
C ALA A 39 30.09 7.84 -8.17
N GLU A 40 30.59 6.60 -8.32
CA GLU A 40 29.80 5.47 -8.83
C GLU A 40 28.61 5.14 -7.92
N ALA A 41 28.79 5.20 -6.60
CA ALA A 41 27.72 5.01 -5.62
C ALA A 41 26.66 6.11 -5.74
N ASN A 42 27.06 7.37 -5.85
CA ASN A 42 26.15 8.49 -6.06
C ASN A 42 25.43 8.41 -7.41
N GLU A 43 26.07 7.95 -8.48
CA GLU A 43 25.40 7.72 -9.77
C GLU A 43 24.30 6.65 -9.65
N LYS A 44 24.60 5.55 -8.93
CA LYS A 44 23.61 4.50 -8.65
C LYS A 44 22.50 5.00 -7.75
N LEU A 45 22.82 5.72 -6.67
CA LEU A 45 21.84 6.31 -5.75
C LEU A 45 20.93 7.29 -6.49
N ALA A 46 21.46 8.16 -7.35
CA ALA A 46 20.65 9.08 -8.14
C ALA A 46 19.65 8.35 -9.06
N LYS A 47 20.01 7.19 -9.61
CA LYS A 47 19.09 6.34 -10.39
C LYS A 47 18.00 5.71 -9.53
N LEU A 48 18.31 5.39 -8.26
CA LEU A 48 17.39 4.77 -7.31
C LEU A 48 16.49 5.77 -6.58
N THR A 49 16.92 7.03 -6.42
CA THR A 49 16.17 8.08 -5.70
C THR A 49 15.95 9.32 -6.57
N PRO A 50 15.22 9.21 -7.69
CA PRO A 50 15.07 10.30 -8.66
C PRO A 50 14.31 11.53 -8.12
N LEU A 51 13.51 11.37 -7.06
CA LEU A 51 12.63 12.42 -6.51
C LEU A 51 13.33 13.37 -5.55
N PHE A 52 14.02 12.79 -4.56
CA PHE A 52 14.65 13.54 -3.49
C PHE A 52 16.18 13.54 -3.56
N GLY A 53 16.75 12.78 -4.50
CA GLY A 53 18.18 12.73 -4.80
C GLY A 53 19.04 12.47 -3.57
N LEU A 54 19.28 11.21 -3.20
CA LEU A 54 20.30 10.94 -2.19
C LEU A 54 21.69 11.19 -2.76
N ARG A 55 22.47 11.93 -1.99
CA ARG A 55 23.89 12.09 -2.22
C ARG A 55 24.64 11.80 -0.94
N ILE A 56 25.77 11.13 -1.13
CA ILE A 56 26.77 10.90 -0.09
C ILE A 56 27.96 11.79 -0.39
N ASP A 57 28.31 12.64 0.57
CA ASP A 57 29.46 13.53 0.55
C ASP A 57 30.54 13.04 1.50
N GLN A 58 31.80 13.12 1.08
CA GLN A 58 32.94 12.89 1.97
C GLN A 58 33.33 14.23 2.61
N LEU A 59 32.95 14.42 3.87
CA LEU A 59 33.18 15.67 4.61
C LEU A 59 34.58 15.74 5.21
N LYS A 60 35.09 14.59 5.65
CA LYS A 60 36.42 14.46 6.26
C LYS A 60 37.07 13.15 5.82
N TYR A 61 38.39 13.16 5.64
CA TYR A 61 39.18 11.97 5.34
C TYR A 61 40.63 12.14 5.79
N GLU A 62 40.99 11.48 6.88
CA GLU A 62 42.32 11.51 7.48
C GLU A 62 42.90 10.11 7.52
N ARG A 63 43.85 9.86 6.61
CA ARG A 63 44.53 8.58 6.53
C ARG A 63 45.77 8.56 7.42
N THR A 64 45.89 7.48 8.18
CA THR A 64 47.11 7.10 8.91
C THR A 64 47.73 5.83 8.31
N LEU A 65 48.73 5.28 8.99
CA LEU A 65 49.42 4.07 8.53
C LEU A 65 48.49 2.84 8.52
N PHE A 66 47.70 2.65 9.58
CA PHE A 66 46.88 1.44 9.79
C PHE A 66 45.38 1.67 9.64
N SER A 67 44.93 2.92 9.63
CA SER A 67 43.51 3.24 9.52
C SER A 67 43.26 4.56 8.83
N THR A 68 42.02 4.77 8.42
CA THR A 68 41.48 6.03 7.93
C THR A 68 40.31 6.42 8.81
N GLN A 69 40.29 7.67 9.28
CA GLN A 69 39.10 8.28 9.86
C GLN A 69 38.43 9.12 8.79
N ALA A 70 37.19 8.80 8.46
CA ALA A 70 36.39 9.52 7.48
C ALA A 70 35.07 9.95 8.11
N ARG A 71 34.48 10.99 7.54
CA ARG A 71 33.12 11.40 7.86
C ARG A 71 32.34 11.57 6.57
N TYR A 72 31.18 10.93 6.50
CA TYR A 72 30.30 10.96 5.35
C TYR A 72 29.00 11.65 5.70
N GLY A 73 28.59 12.61 4.88
CA GLY A 73 27.29 13.25 4.98
C GLY A 73 26.32 12.62 3.99
N VAL A 74 25.11 12.30 4.43
CA VAL A 74 24.00 11.90 3.58
C VAL A 74 23.00 13.05 3.57
N SER A 75 22.71 13.56 2.38
CA SER A 75 21.78 14.67 2.19
C SER A 75 20.82 14.38 1.05
N LEU A 76 19.63 14.96 1.15
CA LEU A 76 18.71 15.09 0.03
C LEU A 76 19.22 16.22 -0.88
N VAL A 77 19.20 16.00 -2.19
CA VAL A 77 19.63 16.95 -3.20
C VAL A 77 18.40 17.45 -3.91
N LYS A 78 18.06 18.72 -3.64
CA LYS A 78 17.03 19.44 -4.40
C LYS A 78 17.47 19.54 -5.85
N ASN A 79 16.65 19.02 -6.75
CA ASN A 79 16.78 19.20 -8.18
C ASN A 79 15.53 19.93 -8.72
N ASP A 80 15.52 20.26 -10.01
CA ASP A 80 14.44 20.99 -10.69
C ASP A 80 13.06 20.30 -10.60
N LYS A 81 13.00 19.09 -10.03
CA LYS A 81 11.84 18.23 -9.92
C LYS A 81 11.57 17.73 -8.49
N SER A 82 12.28 18.26 -7.50
CA SER A 82 12.09 17.89 -6.09
C SER A 82 10.90 18.64 -5.47
N LEU A 83 10.23 18.00 -4.49
CA LEU A 83 9.17 18.63 -3.70
C LEU A 83 9.65 19.94 -3.06
N ASP A 84 8.78 20.94 -2.98
CA ASP A 84 9.16 22.26 -2.46
C ASP A 84 9.61 22.23 -0.99
N ASP A 85 8.94 21.40 -0.17
CA ASP A 85 9.17 21.24 1.27
C ASP A 85 10.06 20.03 1.63
N MET A 86 11.09 19.73 0.82
CA MET A 86 12.05 18.70 1.22
C MET A 86 12.78 19.10 2.52
N PRO A 87 12.90 18.17 3.50
CA PRO A 87 13.59 18.47 4.74
C PRO A 87 15.04 18.84 4.44
N THR A 88 15.44 20.02 4.92
CA THR A 88 16.81 20.49 4.80
C THR A 88 17.65 19.87 5.91
N GLY A 89 18.85 19.43 5.56
CA GLY A 89 19.75 18.85 6.55
C GLY A 89 20.65 17.77 5.97
N MET A 90 21.66 17.43 6.76
CA MET A 90 22.61 16.37 6.48
C MET A 90 22.70 15.47 7.69
N ILE A 91 22.59 14.17 7.43
CA ILE A 91 22.83 13.12 8.42
C ILE A 91 24.28 12.68 8.24
N GLU A 92 25.10 12.83 9.27
CA GLU A 92 26.53 12.54 9.19
C GLU A 92 26.85 11.18 9.82
N PHE A 93 27.80 10.46 9.25
CA PHE A 93 28.31 9.20 9.78
C PHE A 93 29.82 9.29 9.96
N ASP A 94 30.30 8.96 11.15
CA ASP A 94 31.71 8.78 11.42
C ASP A 94 32.12 7.36 11.04
N ALA A 95 33.19 7.23 10.26
CA ALA A 95 33.69 5.97 9.75
C ALA A 95 35.17 5.79 10.09
N ASN A 96 35.50 4.67 10.73
CA ASN A 96 36.88 4.24 10.96
C ASN A 96 37.16 2.99 10.11
N VAL A 97 38.07 3.13 9.15
CA VAL A 97 38.47 2.08 8.22
C VAL A 97 39.85 1.59 8.61
N GLU A 98 39.95 0.42 9.24
CA GLU A 98 41.22 -0.26 9.47
C GLU A 98 41.69 -0.97 8.20
N HIS A 99 42.93 -0.72 7.79
CA HIS A 99 43.48 -1.25 6.54
C HIS A 99 43.94 -2.71 6.70
N GLY A 100 43.79 -3.48 5.62
CA GLY A 100 44.35 -4.81 5.44
C GLY A 100 45.88 -4.85 5.45
N PRO A 101 46.53 -6.02 5.34
CA PRO A 101 45.93 -7.34 5.20
C PRO A 101 45.39 -7.89 6.52
N PHE A 102 45.77 -7.33 7.68
CA PHE A 102 45.32 -7.83 8.99
C PHE A 102 44.79 -6.69 9.86
N PRO A 103 43.56 -6.21 9.60
CA PRO A 103 42.91 -5.21 10.45
C PRO A 103 42.76 -5.78 11.87
N LYS A 104 43.07 -4.98 12.89
CA LYS A 104 43.10 -5.45 14.28
C LYS A 104 41.71 -5.92 14.74
N SER A 105 40.66 -5.19 14.37
CA SER A 105 39.28 -5.51 14.71
C SER A 105 38.77 -6.72 13.94
N ALA A 106 39.22 -6.95 12.69
CA ALA A 106 38.92 -8.18 11.97
C ALA A 106 39.59 -9.40 12.63
N LEU A 107 40.86 -9.28 13.04
CA LEU A 107 41.57 -10.34 13.77
C LEU A 107 40.89 -10.67 15.10
N ALA A 108 40.46 -9.66 15.86
CA ALA A 108 39.74 -9.84 17.12
C ALA A 108 38.40 -10.59 16.95
N ARG A 109 37.80 -10.51 15.76
CA ARG A 109 36.59 -11.25 15.36
C ARG A 109 36.88 -12.58 14.68
N GLY A 110 38.12 -13.07 14.75
CA GLY A 110 38.54 -14.38 14.24
C GLY A 110 38.88 -14.42 12.74
N ALA A 111 38.89 -13.29 12.03
CA ALA A 111 39.29 -13.25 10.62
C ALA A 111 40.82 -13.29 10.49
N ILE A 112 41.39 -14.49 10.55
CA ILE A 112 42.85 -14.74 10.49
C ILE A 112 43.43 -14.69 9.07
N ALA A 113 42.60 -14.84 8.03
CA ALA A 113 43.02 -14.72 6.64
C ALA A 113 43.13 -13.24 6.22
N PRO A 114 44.00 -12.88 5.25
CA PRO A 114 44.12 -11.50 4.79
C PRO A 114 42.79 -10.88 4.34
N LYS A 115 42.46 -9.71 4.90
CA LYS A 115 41.28 -8.89 4.58
C LYS A 115 41.69 -7.54 4.04
N LEU A 116 40.88 -6.97 3.15
CA LEU A 116 41.11 -5.64 2.57
C LEU A 116 40.95 -4.55 3.63
N ALA A 117 39.88 -4.64 4.42
CA ALA A 117 39.58 -3.65 5.45
C ALA A 117 38.61 -4.20 6.51
N PHE A 118 38.64 -3.57 7.68
CA PHE A 118 37.52 -3.56 8.61
C PHE A 118 36.97 -2.13 8.65
N VAL A 119 35.66 -1.97 8.54
CA VAL A 119 34.97 -0.68 8.57
C VAL A 119 34.05 -0.67 9.77
N HIS A 120 34.21 0.31 10.65
CA HIS A 120 33.23 0.67 11.65
C HIS A 120 32.60 2.00 11.23
N ALA A 121 31.29 2.07 11.17
CA ALA A 121 30.55 3.29 10.88
C ALA A 121 29.46 3.50 11.92
N GLU A 122 29.28 4.72 12.37
CA GLU A 122 28.25 5.08 13.33
C GLU A 122 27.62 6.43 12.96
N LEU A 123 26.34 6.61 13.31
CA LEU A 123 25.71 7.91 13.17
C LEU A 123 26.49 8.92 14.02
N ALA A 124 26.86 10.05 13.43
CA ALA A 124 27.56 11.12 14.12
C ALA A 124 26.54 12.01 14.85
N LYS A 125 26.90 12.46 16.05
CA LYS A 125 26.07 13.38 16.82
C LYS A 125 26.17 14.79 16.24
N THR A 126 25.17 15.18 15.46
CA THR A 126 25.00 16.54 14.93
C THR A 126 23.73 17.18 15.47
N ASP A 127 23.58 18.50 15.30
CA ASP A 127 22.38 19.22 15.75
C ASP A 127 21.09 18.67 15.11
N ASN A 128 21.16 18.20 13.85
CA ASN A 128 20.04 17.64 13.11
C ASN A 128 19.48 16.34 13.72
N VAL A 129 20.32 15.57 14.43
CA VAL A 129 19.94 14.27 15.02
C VAL A 129 20.07 14.25 16.54
N LYS A 130 20.36 15.40 17.16
CA LYS A 130 20.52 15.53 18.62
C LYS A 130 19.33 14.94 19.42
N PRO A 131 18.05 15.16 19.02
CA PRO A 131 16.93 14.54 19.73
C PRO A 131 17.01 13.01 19.74
N VAL A 132 17.46 12.39 18.65
CA VAL A 132 17.58 10.93 18.54
C VAL A 132 18.70 10.39 19.46
N PHE A 133 19.78 11.14 19.63
CA PHE A 133 20.84 10.81 20.60
C PHE A 133 20.34 10.90 22.05
N GLU A 134 19.52 11.90 22.37
CA GLU A 134 18.93 12.02 23.70
C GLU A 134 18.02 10.81 24.02
N LEU A 135 17.24 10.34 23.03
CA LEU A 135 16.40 9.14 23.14
C LEU A 135 17.20 7.84 23.37
N THR A 136 18.44 7.80 22.88
CA THR A 136 19.34 6.64 22.97
C THR A 136 20.38 6.80 24.08
N LYS A 137 20.18 7.75 25.01
CA LYS A 137 21.09 8.04 26.13
C LYS A 137 22.53 8.32 25.67
N ASP A 138 22.63 9.11 24.59
CA ASP A 138 23.88 9.51 23.93
C ASP A 138 24.70 8.39 23.31
N VAL A 139 24.15 7.17 23.18
CA VAL A 139 24.74 6.10 22.36
C VAL A 139 24.37 6.33 20.90
N SER A 140 25.28 6.05 19.96
CA SER A 140 24.96 6.19 18.54
C SER A 140 23.75 5.31 18.16
N PRO A 141 22.65 5.89 17.63
CA PRO A 141 21.44 5.16 17.29
C PRO A 141 21.63 4.10 16.21
N LEU A 142 22.60 4.29 15.32
CA LEU A 142 22.88 3.41 14.19
C LEU A 142 24.38 3.13 14.14
N VAL A 143 24.75 1.85 14.18
CA VAL A 143 26.13 1.39 14.09
C VAL A 143 26.22 0.27 13.08
N SER A 144 27.31 0.20 12.34
CA SER A 144 27.60 -0.86 11.37
C SER A 144 29.08 -1.25 11.40
N ASP A 145 29.34 -2.54 11.46
CA ASP A 145 30.67 -3.12 11.28
C ASP A 145 30.69 -3.94 10.00
N ALA A 146 31.74 -3.84 9.19
CA ALA A 146 31.93 -4.66 8.00
C ALA A 146 33.37 -5.16 7.87
N ILE A 147 33.55 -6.43 7.52
CA ILE A 147 34.83 -7.02 7.13
C ILE A 147 34.80 -7.24 5.63
N ILE A 148 35.76 -6.65 4.91
CA ILE A 148 35.82 -6.70 3.44
C ILE A 148 37.02 -7.53 3.02
N SER A 149 36.82 -8.50 2.13
CA SER A 149 37.88 -9.31 1.54
C SER A 149 38.52 -8.61 0.32
N TYR A 150 39.73 -9.01 -0.07
CA TYR A 150 40.35 -8.52 -1.30
C TYR A 150 39.58 -8.92 -2.58
N GLY A 151 38.76 -9.98 -2.52
CA GLY A 151 37.87 -10.39 -3.60
C GLY A 151 36.62 -9.52 -3.73
N GLY A 152 36.34 -8.64 -2.77
CA GLY A 152 35.14 -7.79 -2.77
C GLY A 152 33.94 -8.40 -2.04
N ALA A 153 34.03 -9.65 -1.55
CA ALA A 153 33.05 -10.20 -0.63
C ALA A 153 33.15 -9.53 0.75
N SER A 154 32.02 -9.25 1.40
CA SER A 154 31.95 -8.66 2.73
C SER A 154 30.98 -9.39 3.65
N SER A 155 31.24 -9.28 4.96
CA SER A 155 30.32 -9.67 6.02
C SER A 155 30.10 -8.48 6.94
N SER A 156 28.86 -8.18 7.30
CA SER A 156 28.50 -7.00 8.08
C SER A 156 27.53 -7.29 9.20
N THR A 157 27.60 -6.51 10.27
CA THR A 157 26.62 -6.45 11.34
C THR A 157 26.21 -4.99 11.52
N ALA A 158 24.93 -4.67 11.34
CA ALA A 158 24.34 -3.39 11.66
C ALA A 158 23.47 -3.50 12.92
N LYS A 159 23.41 -2.44 13.70
CA LYS A 159 22.64 -2.36 14.94
C LYS A 159 21.88 -1.04 15.01
N ILE A 160 20.63 -1.14 15.42
CA ILE A 160 19.79 -0.02 15.81
C ILE A 160 19.68 -0.07 17.34
N ALA A 161 20.04 1.02 18.00
CA ALA A 161 20.04 1.09 19.46
C ALA A 161 18.61 0.96 20.03
N PRO A 162 18.45 0.36 21.22
CA PRO A 162 17.17 0.33 21.91
C PRO A 162 16.76 1.76 22.33
N VAL A 163 15.45 2.01 22.31
CA VAL A 163 14.87 3.29 22.70
C VAL A 163 13.73 3.04 23.67
N VAL A 164 13.74 3.78 24.79
CA VAL A 164 12.59 3.87 25.69
C VAL A 164 12.26 5.34 25.85
N VAL A 165 11.11 5.74 25.33
CA VAL A 165 10.64 7.12 25.38
C VAL A 165 9.22 7.16 25.92
N THR A 166 8.96 8.13 26.79
CA THR A 166 7.62 8.43 27.26
C THR A 166 7.30 9.88 26.91
N HIS A 167 6.22 10.09 26.16
CA HIS A 167 5.72 11.41 25.77
C HIS A 167 4.19 11.40 25.81
N ASP A 168 3.59 12.40 26.44
CA ASP A 168 2.13 12.59 26.53
C ASP A 168 1.35 11.32 26.93
N GLY A 169 1.84 10.62 27.96
CA GLY A 169 1.20 9.39 28.46
C GLY A 169 1.41 8.15 27.58
N THR A 170 2.10 8.28 26.45
CA THR A 170 2.49 7.18 25.56
C THR A 170 3.93 6.78 25.81
N THR A 171 4.17 5.50 26.05
CA THR A 171 5.51 4.92 26.19
C THR A 171 5.81 4.03 25.00
N VAL A 172 6.90 4.32 24.28
CA VAL A 172 7.44 3.43 23.25
C VAL A 172 8.69 2.76 23.81
N ASN A 173 8.68 1.44 23.88
CA ASN A 173 9.82 0.60 24.24
C ASN A 173 10.20 -0.27 23.04
N PHE A 174 11.31 0.10 22.40
CA PHE A 174 11.91 -0.62 21.30
C PHE A 174 13.19 -1.29 21.77
N SER A 175 13.26 -2.61 21.66
CA SER A 175 14.39 -3.43 22.13
C SER A 175 15.68 -3.28 21.32
N GLY A 176 15.68 -2.48 20.26
CA GLY A 176 16.75 -2.42 19.28
C GLY A 176 16.61 -3.51 18.21
N MET A 177 17.46 -3.44 17.20
CA MET A 177 17.50 -4.41 16.10
C MET A 177 18.94 -4.72 15.72
N GLN A 178 19.24 -5.99 15.46
CA GLN A 178 20.52 -6.39 14.87
C GLN A 178 20.26 -6.99 13.48
N ILE A 179 21.10 -6.63 12.51
CA ILE A 179 21.05 -7.14 11.14
C ILE A 179 22.43 -7.66 10.79
N ASP A 180 22.54 -8.96 10.57
CA ASP A 180 23.76 -9.60 10.08
C ASP A 180 23.62 -9.89 8.59
N GLY A 181 24.67 -9.70 7.80
CA GLY A 181 24.57 -9.92 6.36
C GLY A 181 25.90 -10.19 5.67
N THR A 182 25.81 -10.64 4.42
CA THR A 182 26.94 -10.81 3.53
C THR A 182 26.64 -10.22 2.18
N PHE A 183 27.68 -9.82 1.46
CA PHE A 183 27.59 -9.36 0.08
C PHE A 183 28.74 -9.95 -0.73
N ASP A 184 28.44 -10.46 -1.92
CA ASP A 184 29.44 -10.85 -2.92
C ASP A 184 29.37 -9.87 -4.10
N ARG A 185 30.49 -9.21 -4.39
CA ARG A 185 30.53 -8.19 -5.45
C ARG A 185 30.36 -8.78 -6.84
N ASP A 186 30.91 -9.97 -7.09
CA ASP A 186 31.01 -10.54 -8.43
C ASP A 186 29.67 -11.15 -8.85
N THR A 187 28.97 -11.82 -7.94
CA THR A 187 27.61 -12.35 -8.19
C THR A 187 26.50 -11.40 -7.78
N GLN A 188 26.84 -10.28 -7.15
CA GLN A 188 25.89 -9.38 -6.48
C GLN A 188 24.96 -10.13 -5.51
N ALA A 189 25.46 -11.19 -4.88
CA ALA A 189 24.69 -11.96 -3.91
C ALA A 189 24.65 -11.21 -2.59
N VAL A 190 23.50 -11.23 -1.92
CA VAL A 190 23.24 -10.61 -0.62
C VAL A 190 22.53 -11.62 0.25
N THR A 191 23.04 -11.84 1.46
CA THR A 191 22.28 -12.49 2.53
C THR A 191 22.07 -11.50 3.66
N ALA A 192 20.90 -11.47 4.30
CA ALA A 192 20.68 -10.69 5.50
C ALA A 192 19.74 -11.41 6.47
N GLN A 193 20.03 -11.29 7.77
CA GLN A 193 19.20 -11.76 8.86
C GLN A 193 19.04 -10.63 9.88
N GLY A 194 17.84 -10.07 9.97
CA GLY A 194 17.43 -9.11 10.99
C GLY A 194 16.74 -9.80 12.15
N VAL A 195 16.96 -9.31 13.37
CA VAL A 195 16.25 -9.74 14.60
C VAL A 195 15.94 -8.52 15.48
N MET A 196 14.69 -8.45 15.95
CA MET A 196 14.20 -7.50 16.96
C MET A 196 13.40 -8.28 18.02
N ASN A 197 13.64 -8.05 19.30
CA ASN A 197 13.03 -8.84 20.37
C ASN A 197 11.62 -8.36 20.73
N GLU A 198 11.42 -7.06 20.82
CA GLU A 198 10.18 -6.43 21.25
C GLU A 198 10.07 -5.00 20.71
N LEU A 199 8.85 -4.65 20.32
CA LEU A 199 8.36 -3.28 20.19
C LEU A 199 7.04 -3.18 20.96
N LEU A 200 7.02 -2.32 21.97
CA LEU A 200 5.84 -1.99 22.76
C LEU A 200 5.50 -0.52 22.55
N VAL A 201 4.23 -0.24 22.24
CA VAL A 201 3.64 1.09 22.28
C VAL A 201 2.51 1.05 23.29
N ASP A 202 2.74 1.66 24.45
CA ASP A 202 1.79 1.74 25.56
C ASP A 202 1.25 3.16 25.70
N ALA A 203 0.11 3.42 25.09
CA ALA A 203 -0.67 4.64 25.24
C ALA A 203 -1.81 4.49 26.26
N SER A 204 -1.71 3.55 27.22
CA SER A 204 -2.77 3.27 28.20
C SER A 204 -3.15 4.45 29.10
N LYS A 205 -2.29 5.48 29.18
CA LYS A 205 -2.53 6.72 29.94
C LYS A 205 -2.95 7.91 29.06
N GLY A 206 -3.10 7.72 27.75
CA GLY A 206 -3.58 8.73 26.82
C GLY A 206 -5.10 8.88 26.83
N ASN A 207 -5.61 9.81 26.00
CA ASN A 207 -7.05 10.04 25.84
C ASN A 207 -7.77 8.87 25.16
N ASP A 208 -7.06 8.12 24.33
CA ASP A 208 -7.53 6.86 23.71
C ASP A 208 -6.58 5.72 24.11
N PRO A 209 -6.84 5.04 25.24
CA PRO A 209 -5.98 3.99 25.77
C PRO A 209 -5.82 2.84 24.78
N VAL A 210 -4.59 2.63 24.31
CA VAL A 210 -4.21 1.48 23.48
C VAL A 210 -2.84 0.95 23.87
N THR A 211 -2.69 -0.36 23.86
CA THR A 211 -1.40 -1.04 23.99
C THR A 211 -1.18 -1.94 22.78
N LEU A 212 -0.09 -1.71 22.04
CA LEU A 212 0.37 -2.56 20.95
C LEU A 212 1.69 -3.20 21.36
N THR A 213 1.78 -4.52 21.27
CA THR A 213 3.02 -5.27 21.50
C THR A 213 3.34 -6.12 20.28
N LEU A 214 4.56 -6.02 19.78
CA LEU A 214 5.12 -6.90 18.75
C LEU A 214 6.32 -7.62 19.34
N ALA A 215 6.18 -8.91 19.60
CA ALA A 215 7.22 -9.74 20.18
C ALA A 215 7.88 -10.62 19.13
N GLY A 216 9.21 -10.55 19.09
CA GLY A 216 10.09 -11.36 18.25
C GLY A 216 9.83 -11.19 16.77
N MET A 217 10.51 -10.25 16.13
CA MET A 217 10.53 -10.10 14.67
C MET A 217 11.85 -10.62 14.10
N THR A 218 11.78 -11.38 13.02
CA THR A 218 12.94 -11.78 12.22
C THR A 218 12.71 -11.46 10.75
N ILE A 219 13.75 -10.95 10.08
CA ILE A 219 13.73 -10.68 8.64
C ILE A 219 14.84 -11.52 8.00
N GLY A 220 14.53 -12.31 6.98
CA GLY A 220 15.48 -13.07 6.18
C GLY A 220 15.53 -12.55 4.74
N LEU A 221 16.73 -12.56 4.15
CA LEU A 221 16.96 -12.28 2.75
C LEU A 221 18.12 -13.16 2.26
N ASP A 222 17.93 -13.83 1.15
CA ASP A 222 18.98 -14.47 0.35
C ASP A 222 18.67 -14.16 -1.11
N SER A 223 19.51 -13.34 -1.75
CA SER A 223 19.26 -12.89 -3.10
C SER A 223 20.54 -12.78 -3.92
N ARG A 224 20.43 -12.87 -5.24
CA ARG A 224 21.51 -12.65 -6.20
C ARG A 224 20.98 -12.05 -7.48
N MET A 225 21.83 -11.38 -8.25
CA MET A 225 21.42 -10.87 -9.56
C MET A 225 21.07 -12.03 -10.51
N GLY A 226 19.87 -11.99 -11.09
CA GLY A 226 19.39 -12.96 -12.06
C GLY A 226 19.80 -12.65 -13.51
N LYS A 227 19.63 -13.63 -14.40
CA LYS A 227 19.94 -13.56 -15.84
C LYS A 227 19.20 -12.44 -16.55
N PHE A 228 17.98 -12.12 -16.09
CA PHE A 228 17.16 -11.04 -16.67
C PHE A 228 17.47 -9.65 -16.09
N GLY A 229 18.44 -9.52 -15.19
CA GLY A 229 18.78 -8.25 -14.53
C GLY A 229 17.83 -7.88 -13.38
N ILE A 230 17.13 -8.87 -12.83
CA ILE A 230 16.26 -8.75 -11.66
C ILE A 230 16.83 -9.67 -10.58
N SER A 231 16.87 -9.20 -9.34
CA SER A 231 17.38 -9.99 -8.22
C SER A 231 16.46 -11.17 -7.89
N MET A 232 17.00 -12.39 -7.93
CA MET A 232 16.32 -13.65 -7.63
C MET A 232 16.67 -14.13 -6.23
N GLY A 233 15.82 -14.94 -5.60
CA GLY A 233 16.05 -15.51 -4.28
C GLY A 233 14.83 -15.46 -3.35
N ASP A 234 15.09 -15.65 -2.07
CA ASP A 234 14.09 -15.79 -1.02
C ASP A 234 14.16 -14.60 -0.05
N SER A 235 13.00 -14.11 0.41
CA SER A 235 12.91 -13.15 1.51
C SER A 235 11.77 -13.53 2.45
N ASP A 236 11.95 -13.32 3.75
CA ASP A 236 10.92 -13.62 4.74
C ASP A 236 10.86 -12.63 5.89
N LEU A 237 9.66 -12.47 6.45
CA LEU A 237 9.37 -11.72 7.67
C LEU A 237 8.59 -12.66 8.58
N LYS A 238 9.05 -12.85 9.81
CA LYS A 238 8.32 -13.60 10.84
C LYS A 238 8.16 -12.76 12.09
N ILE A 239 6.98 -12.81 12.68
CA ILE A 239 6.64 -12.18 13.96
C ILE A 239 6.07 -13.26 14.86
N LYS A 240 6.66 -13.47 16.03
CA LYS A 240 6.21 -14.53 16.95
C LYS A 240 4.85 -14.21 17.54
N ARG A 241 4.58 -12.95 17.87
CA ARG A 241 3.30 -12.55 18.46
C ARG A 241 3.03 -11.05 18.27
N ILE A 242 1.78 -10.72 17.98
CA ILE A 242 1.24 -9.37 17.97
C ILE A 242 0.08 -9.34 18.96
N ASP A 243 0.11 -8.41 19.91
CA ASP A 243 -0.99 -8.16 20.84
C ASP A 243 -1.47 -6.71 20.71
N VAL A 244 -2.78 -6.52 20.61
CA VAL A 244 -3.46 -5.22 20.62
C VAL A 244 -4.51 -5.22 21.70
N VAL A 245 -4.46 -4.25 22.60
CA VAL A 245 -5.43 -4.07 23.68
C VAL A 245 -5.99 -2.66 23.61
N ARG A 246 -7.31 -2.55 23.43
CA ARG A 246 -8.08 -1.30 23.54
C ARG A 246 -9.09 -1.44 24.67
N PRO A 247 -8.78 -0.96 25.89
CA PRO A 247 -9.64 -1.10 27.06
C PRO A 247 -11.02 -0.45 26.90
N LEU A 248 -11.12 0.70 26.22
CA LEU A 248 -12.39 1.40 26.00
C LEU A 248 -13.37 0.55 25.18
N ASP A 249 -12.87 -0.17 24.16
CA ASP A 249 -13.65 -1.07 23.31
C ASP A 249 -13.87 -2.45 23.93
N LYS A 250 -13.27 -2.73 25.10
CA LYS A 250 -13.11 -4.09 25.65
C LYS A 250 -12.57 -5.06 24.60
N LEU A 251 -11.61 -4.60 23.80
CA LEU A 251 -11.03 -5.35 22.70
C LEU A 251 -9.61 -5.79 23.04
N LYS A 252 -9.35 -7.08 22.89
CA LYS A 252 -8.04 -7.70 22.97
C LYS A 252 -7.88 -8.61 21.76
N VAL A 253 -6.91 -8.33 20.91
CA VAL A 253 -6.55 -9.13 19.74
C VAL A 253 -5.14 -9.66 19.93
N THR A 254 -4.97 -10.96 19.73
CA THR A 254 -3.66 -11.62 19.70
C THR A 254 -3.53 -12.34 18.36
N LEU A 255 -2.41 -12.19 17.68
CA LEU A 255 -2.02 -12.99 16.53
C LEU A 255 -0.68 -13.67 16.82
N ASP A 256 -0.67 -15.00 16.89
CA ASP A 256 0.57 -15.76 17.07
C ASP A 256 1.19 -16.13 15.71
N ASN A 257 2.53 -16.24 15.67
CA ASN A 257 3.32 -16.80 14.56
C ASN A 257 2.94 -16.30 13.15
N PHE A 258 2.86 -14.99 12.97
CA PHE A 258 2.72 -14.42 11.63
C PHE A 258 4.01 -14.64 10.84
N ALA A 259 3.89 -15.14 9.61
CA ALA A 259 5.00 -15.30 8.68
C ALA A 259 4.57 -14.91 7.27
N TYR A 260 5.46 -14.17 6.61
CA TYR A 260 5.38 -13.79 5.21
C TYR A 260 6.66 -14.20 4.52
N GLY A 261 6.57 -14.80 3.33
CA GLY A 261 7.74 -15.20 2.55
C GLY A 261 7.52 -14.97 1.07
N VAL A 262 8.53 -14.47 0.38
CA VAL A 262 8.57 -14.32 -1.08
C VAL A 262 9.70 -15.16 -1.63
N LYS A 263 9.42 -15.84 -2.74
CA LYS A 263 10.38 -16.60 -3.50
C LYS A 263 10.34 -16.19 -4.96
N LEU A 264 11.46 -15.70 -5.46
CA LEU A 264 11.68 -15.38 -6.87
C LEU A 264 12.69 -16.36 -7.45
N SER A 265 12.34 -16.98 -8.57
CA SER A 265 13.20 -17.92 -9.27
C SER A 265 13.10 -17.71 -10.77
N GLU A 266 14.14 -18.12 -11.50
CA GLU A 266 14.18 -18.01 -12.94
C GLU A 266 14.72 -19.31 -13.56
N ASP A 267 14.31 -19.56 -14.80
CA ASP A 267 14.94 -20.54 -15.68
C ASP A 267 15.66 -19.82 -16.85
N ASP A 268 15.75 -20.42 -18.04
CA ASP A 268 16.38 -19.80 -19.21
C ASP A 268 15.47 -18.80 -19.94
N LYS A 269 14.15 -18.87 -19.74
CA LYS A 269 13.15 -18.05 -20.44
C LYS A 269 12.17 -17.36 -19.50
N SER A 270 11.93 -17.93 -18.32
CA SER A 270 10.84 -17.52 -17.46
C SER A 270 11.27 -17.15 -16.04
N ILE A 271 10.46 -16.30 -15.41
CA ILE A 271 10.51 -15.94 -14.00
C ILE A 271 9.26 -16.50 -13.32
N ASN A 272 9.45 -17.02 -12.11
CA ASN A 272 8.40 -17.52 -11.24
C ASN A 272 8.47 -16.79 -9.90
N ALA A 273 7.33 -16.34 -9.40
CA ALA A 273 7.16 -15.67 -8.13
C ALA A 273 6.19 -16.46 -7.25
N GLN A 274 6.49 -16.55 -5.96
CA GLN A 274 5.62 -17.14 -4.96
C GLN A 274 5.61 -16.25 -3.71
N ALA A 275 4.42 -15.94 -3.21
CA ALA A 275 4.21 -15.27 -1.93
C ALA A 275 3.44 -16.20 -0.99
N THR A 276 3.95 -16.41 0.21
CA THR A 276 3.36 -17.27 1.24
C THR A 276 3.03 -16.41 2.45
N TYR A 277 1.81 -16.53 2.95
CA TYR A 277 1.32 -15.93 4.18
C TYR A 277 0.90 -17.07 5.11
N GLN A 278 1.30 -16.99 6.37
CA GLN A 278 0.94 -17.95 7.40
C GLN A 278 0.70 -17.20 8.71
N THR A 279 -0.28 -17.65 9.47
CA THR A 279 -0.50 -17.22 10.84
C THR A 279 -0.65 -18.44 11.72
N GLY A 280 -0.26 -18.31 12.98
CA GLY A 280 -0.81 -19.13 14.05
C GLY A 280 -2.21 -18.67 14.42
N ASP A 281 -2.61 -18.94 15.66
CA ASP A 281 -3.94 -18.62 16.14
C ASP A 281 -4.16 -17.09 16.21
N LEU A 282 -5.25 -16.65 15.59
CA LEU A 282 -5.88 -15.36 15.83
C LEU A 282 -6.86 -15.53 16.99
N THR A 283 -6.68 -14.74 18.04
CA THR A 283 -7.56 -14.74 19.23
C THR A 283 -8.14 -13.35 19.43
N VAL A 284 -9.47 -13.27 19.60
CA VAL A 284 -10.17 -12.02 19.91
C VAL A 284 -10.97 -12.20 21.19
N ASN A 285 -10.72 -11.37 22.21
CA ASN A 285 -11.40 -11.43 23.51
C ASN A 285 -11.42 -12.85 24.13
N ASP A 286 -10.27 -13.52 24.08
CA ASP A 286 -10.05 -14.89 24.55
C ASP A 286 -10.83 -15.98 23.76
N VAL A 287 -11.33 -15.65 22.56
CA VAL A 287 -11.91 -16.59 21.58
C VAL A 287 -10.88 -16.88 20.49
N VAL A 288 -10.48 -18.14 20.36
CA VAL A 288 -9.56 -18.59 19.31
C VAL A 288 -10.35 -18.75 18.01
N LEU A 289 -10.09 -17.87 17.03
CA LEU A 289 -10.74 -17.87 15.72
C LEU A 289 -10.05 -18.79 14.71
N GLY A 290 -8.84 -19.25 15.00
CA GLY A 290 -8.09 -20.20 14.17
C GLY A 290 -6.85 -19.58 13.50
N SER A 291 -6.28 -20.32 12.56
CA SER A 291 -5.05 -19.99 11.84
C SER A 291 -5.27 -19.93 10.33
N GLY A 292 -4.53 -19.05 9.65
CA GLY A 292 -4.63 -18.82 8.23
C GLY A 292 -3.35 -19.22 7.47
N GLN A 293 -3.52 -19.68 6.24
CA GLN A 293 -2.42 -19.83 5.28
C GLN A 293 -2.88 -19.41 3.89
N ALA A 294 -2.06 -18.68 3.15
CA ALA A 294 -2.29 -18.36 1.74
C ALA A 294 -0.98 -18.50 0.95
N THR A 295 -1.00 -19.23 -0.16
CA THR A 295 0.15 -19.30 -1.08
C THR A 295 -0.28 -18.84 -2.46
N LEU A 296 0.21 -17.67 -2.87
CA LEU A 296 0.01 -17.11 -4.20
C LEU A 296 1.22 -17.43 -5.06
N LYS A 297 1.02 -17.86 -6.30
CA LYS A 297 2.09 -18.15 -7.24
C LYS A 297 1.78 -17.53 -8.59
N VAL A 298 2.78 -16.91 -9.19
CA VAL A 298 2.78 -16.52 -10.60
C VAL A 298 3.93 -17.27 -11.26
N ALA A 299 3.64 -18.06 -12.27
CA ALA A 299 4.61 -18.91 -12.93
C ALA A 299 4.65 -18.63 -14.44
N ARG A 300 5.75 -19.02 -15.08
CA ARG A 300 5.94 -18.94 -16.53
C ARG A 300 5.82 -17.51 -17.09
N MET A 301 6.21 -16.50 -16.31
CA MET A 301 6.28 -15.13 -16.82
C MET A 301 7.51 -15.01 -17.72
N ASP A 302 7.37 -14.50 -18.95
CA ASP A 302 8.52 -14.28 -19.82
C ASP A 302 9.51 -13.28 -19.18
N GLY A 303 10.76 -13.70 -19.01
CA GLY A 303 11.75 -12.90 -18.27
C GLY A 303 12.14 -11.60 -18.96
N GLN A 304 12.11 -11.56 -20.30
CA GLN A 304 12.39 -10.31 -21.04
C GLN A 304 11.20 -9.35 -20.94
N ALA A 305 9.98 -9.86 -21.02
CA ALA A 305 8.77 -9.07 -20.86
C ALA A 305 8.66 -8.48 -19.44
N VAL A 306 8.95 -9.26 -18.40
CA VAL A 306 8.97 -8.79 -17.01
C VAL A 306 10.01 -7.68 -16.82
N LYS A 307 11.21 -7.84 -17.38
CA LYS A 307 12.23 -6.79 -17.37
C LYS A 307 11.73 -5.50 -18.02
N GLN A 308 11.18 -5.61 -19.23
CA GLN A 308 10.68 -4.46 -19.97
C GLN A 308 9.54 -3.77 -19.22
N PHE A 309 8.62 -4.53 -18.63
CA PHE A 309 7.55 -4.00 -17.79
C PHE A 309 8.10 -3.27 -16.56
N SER A 310 9.11 -3.84 -15.88
CA SER A 310 9.77 -3.19 -14.75
C SER A 310 10.41 -1.86 -15.16
N ASP A 311 11.11 -1.82 -16.30
CA ASP A 311 11.73 -0.60 -16.82
C ASP A 311 10.67 0.48 -17.15
N THR A 312 9.57 0.08 -17.79
CA THR A 312 8.44 0.96 -18.12
C THR A 312 7.70 1.46 -16.88
N TYR A 313 7.38 0.58 -15.92
CA TYR A 313 6.78 0.95 -14.63
C TYR A 313 7.65 1.96 -13.89
N ASN A 314 8.95 1.70 -13.79
CA ASN A 314 9.89 2.62 -13.17
C ASN A 314 9.93 3.96 -13.90
N GLN A 315 9.75 3.98 -15.22
CA GLN A 315 9.68 5.21 -16.00
C GLN A 315 8.38 5.99 -15.75
N ILE A 316 7.23 5.30 -15.73
CA ILE A 316 5.92 5.92 -15.46
C ILE A 316 5.88 6.44 -14.04
N MET A 317 6.26 5.63 -13.05
CA MET A 317 6.30 6.04 -11.65
C MET A 317 7.25 7.23 -11.45
N ARG A 318 8.37 7.28 -12.18
CA ARG A 318 9.19 8.49 -12.24
C ARG A 318 8.40 9.69 -12.76
N GLN A 319 7.70 9.58 -13.89
CA GLN A 319 6.94 10.71 -14.45
C GLN A 319 5.79 11.16 -13.54
N PHE A 320 5.04 10.22 -12.99
CA PHE A 320 3.94 10.48 -12.05
C PHE A 320 4.42 11.21 -10.81
N MET A 321 5.47 10.69 -10.18
CA MET A 321 5.98 11.27 -8.94
C MET A 321 6.68 12.63 -9.15
N LEU A 322 7.08 12.97 -10.38
CA LEU A 322 7.66 14.29 -10.72
C LEU A 322 6.58 15.34 -11.08
N GLY A 323 5.30 15.05 -10.82
CA GLY A 323 4.19 15.94 -11.17
C GLY A 323 4.03 16.17 -12.67
N ALA A 324 4.62 15.31 -13.50
CA ALA A 324 4.65 15.46 -14.95
C ALA A 324 3.49 14.72 -15.66
N SER A 325 2.49 14.25 -14.91
CA SER A 325 1.30 13.57 -15.43
C SER A 325 0.04 14.08 -14.73
N ASP A 326 -0.49 15.21 -15.20
CA ASP A 326 -1.88 15.62 -14.95
C ASP A 326 -2.87 14.88 -15.86
N GLU A 327 -2.35 14.17 -16.87
CA GLU A 327 -3.11 13.31 -17.79
C GLU A 327 -2.68 11.86 -17.53
N GLY A 328 -3.61 10.91 -17.68
CA GLY A 328 -3.36 9.48 -17.54
C GLY A 328 -2.26 8.95 -18.49
N LEU A 329 -2.15 7.61 -18.58
CA LEU A 329 -1.19 7.01 -19.52
C LEU A 329 -1.40 7.56 -20.93
N LYS A 330 -0.35 8.09 -21.56
CA LYS A 330 -0.40 8.52 -22.96
C LYS A 330 -0.69 7.33 -23.86
N ASP A 331 -1.32 7.56 -25.00
CA ASP A 331 -1.66 6.51 -25.97
C ASP A 331 -0.43 5.65 -26.34
N GLU A 332 0.75 6.25 -26.50
CA GLU A 332 1.96 5.49 -26.79
C GLU A 332 2.44 4.62 -25.62
N GLN A 333 2.23 5.08 -24.37
CA GLN A 333 2.58 4.31 -23.18
C GLN A 333 1.60 3.16 -22.96
N PHE A 334 0.32 3.41 -23.22
CA PHE A 334 -0.72 2.40 -23.22
C PHE A 334 -0.45 1.32 -24.29
N GLN A 335 -0.03 1.72 -25.49
CA GLN A 335 0.34 0.78 -26.55
C GLN A 335 1.58 -0.05 -26.19
N VAL A 336 2.59 0.55 -25.56
CA VAL A 336 3.75 -0.20 -25.07
C VAL A 336 3.35 -1.23 -24.00
N LEU A 337 2.39 -0.88 -23.13
CA LEU A 337 1.86 -1.81 -22.13
C LEU A 337 1.09 -2.96 -22.79
N LEU A 338 0.25 -2.68 -23.80
CA LEU A 338 -0.47 -3.69 -24.57
C LEU A 338 0.46 -4.63 -25.35
N ASP A 339 1.47 -4.09 -26.04
CA ASP A 339 2.48 -4.87 -26.74
C ASP A 339 3.25 -5.80 -25.79
N ASN A 340 3.53 -5.33 -24.58
CA ASN A 340 4.20 -6.13 -23.56
C ASN A 340 3.27 -7.16 -22.92
N ALA A 341 1.99 -6.86 -22.77
CA ALA A 341 0.99 -7.82 -22.31
C ALA A 341 0.91 -9.03 -23.28
N GLY A 342 0.95 -8.80 -24.59
CA GLY A 342 1.01 -9.88 -25.59
C GLY A 342 2.25 -10.77 -25.44
N LYS A 343 3.43 -10.19 -25.12
CA LYS A 343 4.65 -10.97 -24.84
C LYS A 343 4.55 -11.78 -23.56
N VAL A 344 3.95 -11.21 -22.51
CA VAL A 344 3.70 -11.94 -21.25
C VAL A 344 2.80 -13.14 -21.53
N LEU A 345 1.71 -12.96 -22.28
CA LEU A 345 0.80 -14.03 -22.67
C LEU A 345 1.47 -15.11 -23.55
N ALA A 346 2.47 -14.76 -24.36
CA ALA A 346 3.23 -15.73 -25.15
C ALA A 346 3.99 -16.76 -24.29
N GLY A 347 4.32 -16.42 -23.04
CA GLY A 347 4.88 -17.35 -22.05
C GLY A 347 3.88 -18.36 -21.50
N ASN A 348 2.59 -18.20 -21.81
CA ASN A 348 1.46 -18.89 -21.18
C ASN A 348 1.54 -18.80 -19.64
N PRO A 349 1.43 -17.60 -19.04
CA PRO A 349 1.61 -17.44 -17.62
C PRO A 349 0.50 -18.16 -16.85
N SER A 350 0.81 -18.54 -15.60
CA SER A 350 -0.13 -19.18 -14.69
C SER A 350 -0.18 -18.39 -13.39
N PHE A 351 -1.38 -18.13 -12.89
CA PHE A 351 -1.60 -17.63 -11.55
C PHE A 351 -2.31 -18.70 -10.72
N SER A 352 -1.89 -18.91 -9.49
CA SER A 352 -2.56 -19.85 -8.59
C SER A 352 -2.58 -19.40 -7.15
N ILE A 353 -3.65 -19.75 -6.44
CA ILE A 353 -3.78 -19.70 -4.98
C ILE A 353 -3.94 -21.15 -4.51
N ASP A 354 -2.93 -21.72 -3.86
CA ASP A 354 -3.03 -23.09 -3.32
C ASP A 354 -2.05 -23.36 -2.16
N PRO A 355 -2.55 -23.53 -0.92
CA PRO A 355 -3.92 -23.23 -0.47
C PRO A 355 -4.12 -21.74 -0.15
N LEU A 356 -5.37 -21.27 -0.18
CA LEU A 356 -5.89 -20.32 0.80
C LEU A 356 -6.72 -21.12 1.80
N SER A 357 -6.31 -21.21 3.06
CA SER A 357 -6.97 -22.03 4.07
C SER A 357 -7.15 -21.28 5.39
N TRP A 358 -8.26 -21.57 6.06
CA TRP A 358 -8.54 -21.17 7.42
C TRP A 358 -8.85 -22.40 8.26
N LYS A 359 -8.19 -22.56 9.41
CA LYS A 359 -8.24 -23.77 10.22
C LYS A 359 -8.53 -23.46 11.68
N THR A 360 -9.47 -24.20 12.26
CA THR A 360 -9.73 -24.23 13.71
C THR A 360 -9.54 -25.64 14.26
N ALA A 361 -9.76 -25.82 15.57
CA ALA A 361 -9.78 -27.16 16.18
C ALA A 361 -10.92 -28.05 15.68
N LYS A 362 -11.93 -27.48 14.98
CA LYS A 362 -13.12 -28.19 14.51
C LYS A 362 -13.11 -28.50 13.02
N GLY A 363 -12.18 -27.94 12.25
CA GLY A 363 -12.09 -28.21 10.82
C GLY A 363 -11.24 -27.20 10.07
N GLU A 364 -11.18 -27.35 8.76
CA GLU A 364 -10.44 -26.49 7.86
C GLU A 364 -11.28 -26.19 6.62
N SER A 365 -11.45 -24.90 6.32
CA SER A 365 -11.98 -24.44 5.04
C SER A 365 -10.81 -24.07 4.13
N LYS A 366 -10.88 -24.47 2.87
CA LYS A 366 -9.79 -24.29 1.90
C LYS A 366 -10.33 -23.90 0.53
N LEU A 367 -9.72 -22.88 -0.07
CA LEU A 367 -9.84 -22.50 -1.47
C LEU A 367 -8.55 -22.87 -2.20
N THR A 368 -8.72 -23.43 -3.39
CA THR A 368 -7.70 -23.54 -4.42
C THR A 368 -8.20 -22.87 -5.69
N PHE A 369 -7.32 -22.16 -6.37
CA PHE A 369 -7.62 -21.47 -7.61
C PHE A 369 -6.40 -21.53 -8.53
N THR A 370 -6.60 -21.82 -9.80
CA THR A 370 -5.59 -21.73 -10.85
C THR A 370 -6.21 -21.08 -12.08
N LEU A 371 -5.50 -20.10 -12.63
CA LEU A 371 -5.79 -19.43 -13.88
C LEU A 371 -4.58 -19.63 -14.80
N ASP A 372 -4.77 -20.39 -15.88
CA ASP A 372 -3.80 -20.49 -16.96
C ASP A 372 -4.21 -19.57 -18.09
N LEU A 373 -3.26 -18.74 -18.53
CA LEU A 373 -3.44 -17.84 -19.65
C LEU A 373 -2.69 -18.33 -20.88
N ALA A 374 -3.16 -17.92 -22.05
CA ALA A 374 -2.49 -18.11 -23.33
C ALA A 374 -2.65 -16.85 -24.19
N ASN A 375 -1.76 -16.68 -25.16
CA ASN A 375 -1.89 -15.62 -26.14
C ASN A 375 -3.04 -15.96 -27.13
N PRO A 376 -4.10 -15.13 -27.23
CA PRO A 376 -5.19 -15.42 -28.15
C PRO A 376 -4.73 -15.33 -29.62
N PRO A 377 -5.31 -16.16 -30.51
CA PRO A 377 -5.06 -16.02 -31.95
C PRO A 377 -5.59 -14.67 -32.43
N ASN A 378 -4.87 -14.04 -33.37
CA ASN A 378 -5.26 -12.75 -33.95
C ASN A 378 -5.46 -11.61 -32.92
N ALA A 379 -4.72 -11.60 -31.81
CA ALA A 379 -4.82 -10.56 -30.77
C ALA A 379 -4.80 -9.11 -31.30
N LYS A 380 -4.22 -8.85 -32.47
CA LYS A 380 -4.19 -7.52 -33.10
C LYS A 380 -5.52 -7.06 -33.71
N GLU A 381 -6.44 -8.00 -33.94
CA GLU A 381 -7.77 -7.77 -34.52
C GLU A 381 -8.87 -7.76 -33.45
N LEU A 382 -8.51 -8.06 -32.20
CA LEU A 382 -9.40 -8.14 -31.06
C LEU A 382 -9.35 -6.84 -30.25
N THR A 383 -10.47 -6.47 -29.65
CA THR A 383 -10.55 -5.45 -28.61
C THR A 383 -9.81 -5.91 -27.33
N PRO A 384 -9.38 -4.99 -26.46
CA PRO A 384 -8.76 -5.36 -25.18
C PRO A 384 -9.62 -6.30 -24.32
N GLN A 385 -10.94 -6.15 -24.38
CA GLN A 385 -11.90 -7.00 -23.67
C GLN A 385 -11.93 -8.42 -24.24
N GLU A 386 -12.00 -8.54 -25.58
CA GLU A 386 -11.93 -9.84 -26.25
C GLU A 386 -10.59 -10.53 -26.00
N ILE A 387 -9.48 -9.77 -25.96
CA ILE A 387 -8.16 -10.31 -25.58
C ILE A 387 -8.20 -10.86 -24.15
N ALA A 388 -8.77 -10.12 -23.19
CA ALA A 388 -8.83 -10.55 -21.79
C ALA A 388 -9.64 -11.86 -21.63
N VAL A 389 -10.79 -11.98 -22.28
CA VAL A 389 -11.63 -13.18 -22.24
C VAL A 389 -10.97 -14.34 -22.98
N GLN A 390 -10.47 -14.12 -24.19
CA GLN A 390 -9.85 -15.17 -25.01
C GLN A 390 -8.47 -15.60 -24.51
N ALA A 391 -7.81 -14.78 -23.68
CA ALA A 391 -6.56 -15.15 -23.03
C ALA A 391 -6.76 -16.21 -21.94
N ILE A 392 -7.97 -16.35 -21.39
CA ILE A 392 -8.29 -17.37 -20.37
C ILE A 392 -8.29 -18.74 -21.04
N LYS A 393 -7.21 -19.50 -20.85
CA LYS A 393 -7.11 -20.87 -21.36
C LYS A 393 -7.79 -21.87 -20.44
N LYS A 394 -7.56 -21.74 -19.13
CA LYS A 394 -8.14 -22.64 -18.13
C LYS A 394 -8.36 -21.92 -16.81
N ILE A 395 -9.50 -22.20 -16.17
CA ILE A 395 -9.72 -21.93 -14.74
C ILE A 395 -9.97 -23.26 -14.04
N ASP A 396 -9.37 -23.44 -12.87
CA ASP A 396 -9.60 -24.58 -11.99
C ASP A 396 -9.73 -24.05 -10.56
N ALA A 397 -10.91 -24.16 -9.97
CA ALA A 397 -11.20 -23.67 -8.64
C ALA A 397 -11.93 -24.72 -7.82
N SER A 398 -11.50 -24.90 -6.58
CA SER A 398 -12.19 -25.74 -5.61
C SER A 398 -12.24 -25.05 -4.25
N LEU A 399 -13.45 -24.95 -3.72
CA LEU A 399 -13.74 -24.42 -2.40
C LEU A 399 -14.31 -25.53 -1.52
N VAL A 400 -13.75 -25.70 -0.34
CA VAL A 400 -14.26 -26.58 0.72
C VAL A 400 -14.56 -25.69 1.92
N ILE A 401 -15.81 -25.67 2.36
CA ILE A 401 -16.23 -25.00 3.59
C ILE A 401 -16.54 -26.07 4.63
N SER A 402 -15.81 -26.07 5.74
CA SER A 402 -16.05 -26.98 6.86
C SER A 402 -17.22 -26.47 7.72
N LYS A 403 -18.32 -27.21 7.74
CA LYS A 403 -19.50 -26.86 8.54
C LYS A 403 -19.23 -26.88 10.05
N PRO A 404 -18.53 -27.87 10.61
CA PRO A 404 -18.15 -27.85 12.02
C PRO A 404 -17.30 -26.63 12.41
N MET A 405 -16.42 -26.18 11.51
CA MET A 405 -15.62 -24.97 11.72
C MET A 405 -16.50 -23.71 11.78
N VAL A 406 -17.38 -23.51 10.79
CA VAL A 406 -18.30 -22.36 10.73
C VAL A 406 -19.22 -22.35 11.96
N ARG A 407 -19.81 -23.49 12.29
CA ARG A 407 -20.67 -23.65 13.47
C ARG A 407 -19.95 -23.27 14.76
N ASP A 408 -18.73 -23.76 14.96
CA ASP A 408 -17.96 -23.48 16.17
C ASP A 408 -17.65 -21.98 16.31
N MET A 409 -17.26 -21.32 15.21
CA MET A 409 -17.04 -19.87 15.21
C MET A 409 -18.31 -19.09 15.59
N MET A 410 -19.46 -19.44 14.99
CA MET A 410 -20.76 -18.81 15.32
C MET A 410 -21.13 -19.01 16.80
N VAL A 411 -20.99 -20.23 17.32
CA VAL A 411 -21.29 -20.53 18.72
C VAL A 411 -20.40 -19.76 19.67
N GLN A 412 -19.09 -19.74 19.43
CA GLN A 412 -18.15 -19.01 20.29
C GLN A 412 -18.44 -17.51 20.28
N TYR A 413 -18.74 -16.95 19.11
CA TYR A 413 -19.13 -15.55 18.98
C TYR A 413 -20.40 -15.24 19.77
N ALA A 414 -21.49 -15.99 19.55
CA ALA A 414 -22.77 -15.77 20.24
C ALA A 414 -22.66 -15.91 21.77
N ILE A 415 -21.91 -16.90 22.28
CA ILE A 415 -21.71 -17.06 23.73
C ILE A 415 -20.92 -15.87 24.31
N LYS A 416 -19.85 -15.45 23.64
CA LYS A 416 -18.87 -14.50 24.20
C LYS A 416 -19.23 -13.04 23.97
N LYS A 417 -19.85 -12.73 22.84
CA LYS A 417 -20.26 -11.38 22.45
C LYS A 417 -21.68 -11.07 22.90
N GLU A 418 -22.62 -11.99 22.67
CA GLU A 418 -24.06 -11.77 22.89
C GLU A 418 -24.57 -12.36 24.21
N GLY A 419 -23.76 -13.20 24.88
CA GLY A 419 -24.10 -13.79 26.18
C GLY A 419 -25.13 -14.92 26.10
N LEU A 420 -25.31 -15.54 24.94
CA LEU A 420 -26.24 -16.66 24.76
C LEU A 420 -25.79 -17.90 25.55
N THR A 421 -26.76 -18.74 25.92
CA THR A 421 -26.47 -20.07 26.46
C THR A 421 -25.94 -20.98 25.35
N ALA A 422 -25.09 -21.95 25.72
CA ALA A 422 -24.49 -22.87 24.75
C ALA A 422 -25.53 -23.63 23.92
N ASP A 423 -26.65 -24.02 24.52
CA ASP A 423 -27.73 -24.73 23.84
C ASP A 423 -28.42 -23.84 22.78
N LYS A 424 -28.70 -22.57 23.13
CA LYS A 424 -29.35 -21.62 22.21
C LYS A 424 -28.41 -21.26 21.06
N ALA A 425 -27.17 -20.88 21.37
CA ALA A 425 -26.15 -20.57 20.37
C ALA A 425 -25.89 -21.75 19.42
N GLY A 426 -25.88 -22.98 19.96
CA GLY A 426 -25.76 -24.20 19.17
C GLY A 426 -26.90 -24.36 18.17
N THR A 427 -28.14 -24.17 18.62
CA THR A 427 -29.34 -24.31 17.79
C THR A 427 -29.37 -23.29 16.65
N GLU A 428 -29.07 -22.01 16.94
CA GLU A 428 -29.02 -20.95 15.94
C GLU A 428 -27.91 -21.19 14.91
N ALA A 429 -26.70 -21.56 15.37
CA ALA A 429 -25.61 -21.91 14.47
C ALA A 429 -25.94 -23.10 13.56
N ASP A 430 -26.64 -24.11 14.09
CA ASP A 430 -27.10 -25.27 13.29
C ASP A 430 -28.11 -24.86 12.21
N GLU A 431 -29.00 -23.92 12.52
CA GLU A 431 -29.95 -23.36 11.54
C GLU A 431 -29.23 -22.56 10.44
N HIS A 432 -28.34 -21.64 10.81
CA HIS A 432 -27.57 -20.85 9.84
C HIS A 432 -26.71 -21.71 8.92
N VAL A 433 -26.03 -22.73 9.46
CA VAL A 433 -25.25 -23.67 8.65
C VAL A 433 -26.14 -24.47 7.69
N ARG A 434 -27.34 -24.85 8.11
CA ARG A 434 -28.31 -25.54 7.25
C ARG A 434 -28.82 -24.61 6.14
N GLN A 435 -29.14 -23.36 6.46
CA GLN A 435 -29.55 -22.35 5.47
C GLN A 435 -28.44 -22.09 4.45
N MET A 436 -27.20 -21.87 4.90
CA MET A 436 -26.02 -21.71 4.06
C MET A 436 -25.84 -22.90 3.11
N SER A 437 -25.95 -24.13 3.64
CA SER A 437 -25.84 -25.35 2.83
C SER A 437 -26.96 -25.43 1.79
N GLY A 438 -28.19 -25.12 2.18
CA GLY A 438 -29.35 -25.12 1.28
C GLY A 438 -29.24 -24.08 0.17
N MET A 439 -28.78 -22.86 0.48
CA MET A 439 -28.53 -21.83 -0.52
C MET A 439 -27.41 -22.23 -1.48
N ALA A 440 -26.31 -22.82 -0.96
CA ALA A 440 -25.21 -23.28 -1.79
C ALA A 440 -25.66 -24.32 -2.83
N GLU A 441 -26.52 -25.27 -2.42
CA GLU A 441 -27.11 -26.25 -3.33
C GLU A 441 -28.11 -25.62 -4.30
N MET A 442 -28.97 -24.72 -3.81
CA MET A 442 -30.00 -24.06 -4.62
C MET A 442 -29.40 -23.25 -5.78
N PHE A 443 -28.31 -22.51 -5.52
CA PHE A 443 -27.60 -21.74 -6.55
C PHE A 443 -26.56 -22.58 -7.32
N ASN A 444 -26.46 -23.88 -7.03
CA ASN A 444 -25.45 -24.79 -7.59
C ASN A 444 -24.00 -24.28 -7.39
N VAL A 445 -23.73 -23.47 -6.37
CA VAL A 445 -22.37 -22.97 -6.05
C VAL A 445 -21.62 -23.92 -5.11
N GLY A 446 -22.32 -24.83 -4.42
CA GLY A 446 -21.73 -25.90 -3.65
C GLY A 446 -22.66 -27.09 -3.45
N LYS A 447 -22.08 -28.27 -3.25
CA LYS A 447 -22.80 -29.49 -2.89
C LYS A 447 -22.56 -29.84 -1.42
N ASN A 448 -23.61 -30.28 -0.75
CA ASN A 448 -23.48 -30.79 0.61
C ASN A 448 -22.80 -32.18 0.58
N ASP A 449 -21.63 -32.28 1.20
CA ASP A 449 -20.85 -33.52 1.29
C ASP A 449 -20.44 -33.78 2.75
N GLY A 450 -21.28 -34.51 3.48
CA GLY A 450 -21.03 -34.87 4.88
C GLY A 450 -20.87 -33.63 5.77
N ASP A 451 -19.66 -33.42 6.29
CA ASP A 451 -19.31 -32.26 7.13
C ASP A 451 -18.89 -31.01 6.34
N ASN A 452 -18.89 -31.08 5.00
CA ASN A 452 -18.42 -30.01 4.14
C ASN A 452 -19.48 -29.52 3.17
N ILE A 453 -19.31 -28.28 2.70
CA ILE A 453 -19.91 -27.79 1.46
C ILE A 453 -18.77 -27.69 0.44
N ILE A 454 -18.91 -28.36 -0.70
CA ILE A 454 -17.85 -28.44 -1.72
C ILE A 454 -18.34 -27.75 -3.00
N GLY A 455 -17.65 -26.67 -3.37
CA GLY A 455 -17.78 -26.01 -4.66
C GLY A 455 -16.62 -26.39 -5.58
N LYS A 456 -16.93 -26.69 -6.84
CA LYS A 456 -15.95 -26.92 -7.90
C LYS A 456 -16.36 -26.14 -9.14
N PHE A 457 -15.41 -25.41 -9.70
CA PHE A 457 -15.57 -24.71 -10.95
C PHE A 457 -14.37 -25.00 -11.85
N THR A 458 -14.64 -25.37 -13.10
CA THR A 458 -13.60 -25.48 -14.12
C THR A 458 -14.03 -24.76 -15.38
N PHE A 459 -13.11 -24.09 -16.05
CA PHE A 459 -13.33 -23.51 -17.37
C PHE A 459 -12.24 -24.01 -18.31
N ALA A 460 -12.62 -24.50 -19.48
CA ALA A 460 -11.71 -24.85 -20.57
C ALA A 460 -12.47 -24.89 -21.89
N ASP A 461 -11.78 -24.63 -23.00
CA ASP A 461 -12.34 -24.77 -24.36
C ASP A 461 -13.67 -24.01 -24.56
N GLY A 462 -13.79 -22.83 -23.95
CA GLY A 462 -14.97 -21.96 -24.06
C GLY A 462 -16.19 -22.40 -23.22
N MET A 463 -16.03 -23.40 -22.35
CA MET A 463 -17.10 -23.92 -21.51
C MET A 463 -16.69 -23.93 -20.03
N GLY A 464 -17.51 -23.29 -19.21
CA GLY A 464 -17.49 -23.44 -17.75
C GLY A 464 -18.26 -24.69 -17.32
N ASP A 465 -17.85 -25.28 -16.21
CA ASP A 465 -18.54 -26.33 -15.49
C ASP A 465 -18.54 -25.94 -14.01
N LEU A 466 -19.73 -25.59 -13.50
CA LEU A 466 -19.97 -25.30 -12.09
C LEU A 466 -20.68 -26.50 -11.47
N ASN A 467 -19.98 -27.25 -10.63
CA ASN A 467 -20.50 -28.42 -9.91
C ASN A 467 -21.21 -29.47 -10.82
N GLY A 468 -20.78 -29.62 -12.07
CA GLY A 468 -21.33 -30.53 -13.08
C GLY A 468 -22.33 -29.89 -14.04
N GLN A 469 -22.68 -28.61 -13.85
CA GLN A 469 -23.54 -27.85 -14.76
C GLN A 469 -22.68 -27.05 -15.73
N LYS A 470 -22.90 -27.24 -17.02
CA LYS A 470 -22.18 -26.52 -18.07
C LYS A 470 -22.74 -25.11 -18.25
N ILE A 471 -21.85 -24.14 -18.40
CA ILE A 471 -22.11 -22.72 -18.62
C ILE A 471 -21.28 -22.29 -19.83
N SER A 472 -21.84 -21.57 -20.81
CA SER A 472 -21.04 -21.08 -21.95
C SER A 472 -20.13 -19.93 -21.52
N ALA A 473 -19.03 -19.71 -22.26
CA ALA A 473 -18.18 -18.52 -22.02
C ALA A 473 -18.98 -17.21 -22.11
N ASP A 474 -19.90 -17.10 -23.07
CA ASP A 474 -20.72 -15.90 -23.27
C ASP A 474 -21.64 -15.63 -22.07
N GLU A 475 -22.23 -16.69 -21.49
CA GLU A 475 -23.06 -16.57 -20.29
C GLU A 475 -22.22 -16.23 -19.05
N LEU A 476 -21.06 -16.87 -18.93
CA LEU A 476 -20.16 -16.69 -17.78
C LEU A 476 -19.53 -15.29 -17.73
N PHE A 477 -19.12 -14.76 -18.89
CA PHE A 477 -18.39 -13.50 -18.99
C PHE A 477 -19.25 -12.34 -19.54
N GLY A 478 -20.43 -12.60 -20.08
CA GLY A 478 -21.32 -11.57 -20.63
C GLY A 478 -21.75 -10.54 -19.57
N GLY A 479 -21.99 -10.98 -18.33
CA GLY A 479 -22.27 -10.07 -17.21
C GLY A 479 -21.04 -9.27 -16.75
N LEU A 480 -19.83 -9.80 -16.91
CA LEU A 480 -18.57 -9.12 -16.56
C LEU A 480 -18.26 -7.97 -17.54
N LEU A 481 -18.65 -8.14 -18.80
CA LEU A 481 -18.52 -7.13 -19.86
C LEU A 481 -19.55 -5.99 -19.68
N GLY A 482 -20.78 -6.31 -19.27
CA GLY A 482 -21.81 -5.31 -18.95
C GLY A 482 -21.56 -4.57 -17.62
N ALA A 483 -21.13 -5.26 -16.56
CA ALA A 483 -20.88 -4.69 -15.24
C ALA A 483 -19.61 -3.82 -15.15
N ALA A 484 -18.71 -3.92 -16.13
CA ALA A 484 -17.58 -3.01 -16.29
C ALA A 484 -17.98 -1.64 -16.91
N GLY A 485 -19.28 -1.42 -17.18
CA GLY A 485 -19.85 -0.09 -17.43
C GLY A 485 -19.43 0.57 -18.75
N MET A 486 -19.27 -0.19 -19.84
CA MET A 486 -18.86 0.39 -21.14
C MET A 486 -19.76 0.07 -22.34
N ASP A 487 -20.94 -0.53 -22.13
CA ASP A 487 -22.01 -0.52 -23.16
C ASP A 487 -22.84 0.78 -23.16
N SER A 488 -22.65 1.71 -22.21
CA SER A 488 -23.42 2.97 -22.16
C SER A 488 -22.75 4.16 -22.86
N MET A 489 -22.24 3.96 -24.08
CA MET A 489 -21.92 5.08 -25.00
C MET A 489 -22.80 5.08 -26.25
N GLY A 490 -24.03 4.59 -26.13
CA GLY A 490 -25.05 4.72 -27.15
C GLY A 490 -26.36 4.12 -26.69
N ASP A 491 -27.35 4.99 -26.47
CA ASP A 491 -28.75 4.74 -26.15
C ASP A 491 -29.10 4.72 -24.64
N ASP A 492 -29.59 5.89 -24.21
CA ASP A 492 -30.53 6.04 -23.10
C ASP A 492 -31.86 5.35 -23.49
N ASP A 493 -32.25 4.31 -22.77
CA ASP A 493 -33.61 4.06 -22.26
C ASP A 493 -33.72 2.61 -21.76
N ASP A 494 -34.40 2.43 -20.62
CA ASP A 494 -34.86 1.18 -19.99
C ASP A 494 -33.83 0.33 -19.18
N MET A 495 -33.69 0.66 -17.91
CA MET A 495 -33.28 -0.29 -16.85
C MET A 495 -34.51 -1.01 -16.27
N PRO A 496 -34.63 -2.35 -16.39
CA PRO A 496 -35.57 -3.11 -15.56
C PRO A 496 -34.91 -3.39 -14.21
N GLY A 497 -35.56 -2.95 -13.14
CA GLY A 497 -35.13 -3.16 -11.76
C GLY A 497 -35.06 -4.64 -11.38
N ILE A 498 -33.97 -5.01 -10.71
CA ILE A 498 -33.89 -6.21 -9.89
C ILE A 498 -33.62 -5.74 -8.46
N GLY A 499 -34.69 -5.72 -7.67
CA GLY A 499 -34.60 -5.57 -6.22
C GLY A 499 -33.99 -6.82 -5.61
N MET A 500 -32.94 -6.63 -4.83
CA MET A 500 -32.55 -7.54 -3.75
C MET A 500 -32.21 -6.67 -2.56
N ASP A 501 -33.06 -6.75 -1.55
CA ASP A 501 -32.87 -6.17 -0.23
C ASP A 501 -31.54 -6.68 0.35
N ALA A 502 -30.54 -5.81 0.41
CA ALA A 502 -29.34 -6.02 1.21
C ALA A 502 -29.60 -5.41 2.58
N GLU A 503 -29.71 -6.25 3.61
CA GLU A 503 -29.62 -5.81 4.99
C GLU A 503 -28.25 -5.15 5.20
N GLU A 504 -28.27 -3.86 5.55
CA GLU A 504 -27.08 -3.02 5.77
C GLU A 504 -26.18 -3.61 6.88
N GLU A 505 -24.94 -3.93 6.54
CA GLU A 505 -23.87 -4.05 7.53
C GLU A 505 -23.63 -2.67 8.18
N PRO A 506 -23.40 -2.59 9.51
CA PRO A 506 -23.12 -1.31 10.14
C PRO A 506 -21.78 -0.76 9.62
N ALA A 507 -21.85 0.41 9.00
CA ALA A 507 -20.70 1.16 8.52
C ALA A 507 -19.65 1.35 9.64
N PRO A 508 -18.34 1.33 9.32
CA PRO A 508 -17.29 1.67 10.27
C PRO A 508 -17.52 3.09 10.82
N ALA A 509 -17.21 3.29 12.09
CA ALA A 509 -17.42 4.57 12.76
C ALA A 509 -16.74 5.73 12.00
N PRO A 510 -17.39 6.90 11.86
CA PRO A 510 -16.87 8.02 11.09
C PRO A 510 -15.49 8.47 11.58
N ALA A 511 -14.61 8.79 10.63
CA ALA A 511 -13.39 9.52 10.91
C ALA A 511 -13.77 10.87 11.56
N VAL A 512 -13.07 11.24 12.65
CA VAL A 512 -13.33 12.48 13.39
C VAL A 512 -13.29 13.68 12.44
N GLY A 513 -14.41 14.41 12.32
CA GLY A 513 -14.53 15.63 11.50
C GLY A 513 -15.14 15.44 10.11
N VAL A 514 -15.61 14.23 9.78
CA VAL A 514 -16.31 13.93 8.52
C VAL A 514 -17.81 13.79 8.79
N MET A 515 -18.64 14.45 7.97
CA MET A 515 -20.10 14.36 8.01
C MET A 515 -20.54 13.23 7.07
N GLU A 516 -21.27 12.24 7.59
CA GLU A 516 -21.84 11.13 6.80
C GLU A 516 -23.21 11.46 6.20
N ASP A 517 -23.82 12.57 6.62
CA ASP A 517 -25.09 13.10 6.14
C ASP A 517 -25.14 14.64 6.35
N PHE A 518 -25.98 15.32 5.59
CA PHE A 518 -26.24 16.74 5.73
C PHE A 518 -27.25 17.01 6.84
N ASN A 519 -26.73 17.28 8.04
CA ASN A 519 -27.57 17.71 9.15
C ASN A 519 -28.05 19.16 8.98
N LEU A 520 -29.38 19.35 9.02
CA LEU A 520 -30.03 20.65 8.79
C LEU A 520 -29.52 21.77 9.71
N GLU A 521 -29.39 21.53 11.01
CA GLU A 521 -28.94 22.55 11.97
C GLU A 521 -27.47 22.92 11.74
N SER A 522 -26.65 21.93 11.38
CA SER A 522 -25.23 22.12 11.08
C SER A 522 -25.04 22.99 9.83
N VAL A 523 -25.77 22.69 8.75
CA VAL A 523 -25.73 23.48 7.51
C VAL A 523 -26.30 24.88 7.73
N ALA A 524 -27.41 25.02 8.47
CA ALA A 524 -27.97 26.33 8.81
C ALA A 524 -26.97 27.18 9.61
N THR A 525 -26.28 26.58 10.59
CA THR A 525 -25.23 27.26 11.35
C THR A 525 -24.07 27.70 10.45
N MET A 526 -23.63 26.86 9.52
CA MET A 526 -22.57 27.23 8.56
C MET A 526 -22.99 28.41 7.67
N LEU A 527 -24.24 28.43 7.20
CA LEU A 527 -24.78 29.53 6.42
C LEU A 527 -24.86 30.83 7.23
N GLU A 528 -25.25 30.75 8.51
CA GLU A 528 -25.25 31.89 9.42
C GLU A 528 -23.83 32.42 9.68
N GLU A 529 -22.85 31.54 9.90
CA GLU A 529 -21.42 31.87 10.01
C GLU A 529 -20.90 32.54 8.72
N MET A 530 -21.44 32.17 7.56
CA MET A 530 -21.16 32.79 6.26
C MET A 530 -21.92 34.11 6.02
N GLY A 531 -22.79 34.53 6.94
CA GLY A 531 -23.54 35.78 6.87
C GLY A 531 -24.88 35.68 6.11
N TYR A 532 -25.39 34.47 5.86
CA TYR A 532 -26.69 34.24 5.24
C TYR A 532 -27.74 33.92 6.29
N THR A 533 -28.91 34.54 6.17
CA THR A 533 -30.09 34.16 6.97
C THR A 533 -30.92 33.15 6.19
N ALA A 534 -31.17 32.00 6.79
CA ALA A 534 -31.96 30.92 6.22
C ALA A 534 -33.33 30.81 6.92
N ASN A 535 -34.39 30.73 6.13
CA ASN A 535 -35.73 30.37 6.61
C ASN A 535 -36.01 28.91 6.27
N LYS A 536 -36.35 28.11 7.27
CA LYS A 536 -36.73 26.71 7.07
C LYS A 536 -38.17 26.60 6.55
N THR A 537 -38.36 25.77 5.54
CA THR A 537 -39.65 25.31 5.04
C THR A 537 -39.63 23.80 4.84
N ASP A 538 -40.80 23.16 4.82
CA ASP A 538 -40.92 21.75 4.48
C ASP A 538 -40.97 21.61 2.95
N GLY A 539 -40.19 20.67 2.39
CA GLY A 539 -40.19 20.29 0.98
C GLY A 539 -40.66 18.84 0.78
N ASP A 540 -40.83 18.45 -0.48
CA ASP A 540 -41.38 17.14 -0.83
C ASP A 540 -40.42 15.98 -0.55
N GLU A 541 -39.11 16.19 -0.73
CA GLU A 541 -38.04 15.19 -0.56
C GLU A 541 -37.18 15.41 0.70
N GLY A 542 -37.56 16.41 1.52
CA GLY A 542 -36.85 16.78 2.74
C GLY A 542 -36.99 18.27 3.07
N PRO A 543 -36.33 18.75 4.15
CA PRO A 543 -36.38 20.16 4.54
C PRO A 543 -35.70 21.05 3.49
N VAL A 544 -36.17 22.29 3.39
CA VAL A 544 -35.63 23.31 2.49
C VAL A 544 -35.23 24.54 3.29
N LEU A 545 -34.03 25.05 3.03
CA LEU A 545 -33.55 26.33 3.55
C LEU A 545 -33.63 27.39 2.46
N VAL A 546 -34.50 28.38 2.63
CA VAL A 546 -34.64 29.52 1.73
C VAL A 546 -33.77 30.67 2.23
N LEU A 547 -32.82 31.10 1.40
CA LEU A 547 -31.86 32.14 1.75
C LEU A 547 -32.29 33.52 1.23
N SER A 548 -31.81 34.57 1.89
CA SER A 548 -31.83 35.91 1.27
C SER A 548 -30.92 35.92 0.04
N ALA A 549 -31.46 36.35 -1.10
CA ALA A 549 -30.71 36.39 -2.35
C ALA A 549 -29.49 37.33 -2.32
N GLY A 550 -29.42 38.29 -1.40
CA GLY A 550 -28.25 39.15 -1.21
C GLY A 550 -27.72 39.78 -2.50
N SER A 551 -26.41 39.67 -2.73
CA SER A 551 -25.73 40.14 -3.95
C SER A 551 -25.96 39.27 -5.18
N THR A 552 -26.42 38.01 -5.01
CA THR A 552 -26.56 37.06 -6.14
C THR A 552 -27.54 37.55 -7.20
N GLY A 553 -28.52 38.37 -6.82
CA GLY A 553 -29.54 38.87 -7.73
C GLY A 553 -30.56 37.82 -8.17
N ALA A 554 -30.57 36.64 -7.55
CA ALA A 554 -31.61 35.64 -7.73
C ALA A 554 -32.95 36.15 -7.19
N SER A 555 -34.05 35.75 -7.83
CA SER A 555 -35.40 35.95 -7.29
C SER A 555 -35.75 34.91 -6.22
N ASP A 556 -35.05 33.78 -6.23
CA ASP A 556 -35.20 32.70 -5.28
C ASP A 556 -33.85 31.98 -5.14
N LEU A 557 -33.42 31.73 -3.91
CA LEU A 557 -32.17 31.07 -3.57
C LEU A 557 -32.45 30.09 -2.44
N ARG A 558 -32.24 28.80 -2.67
CA ARG A 558 -32.62 27.75 -1.71
C ARG A 558 -31.64 26.59 -1.70
N LEU A 559 -31.64 25.87 -0.58
CA LEU A 559 -30.98 24.59 -0.41
C LEU A 559 -32.02 23.53 -0.07
N GLU A 560 -32.07 22.48 -0.85
CA GLU A 560 -32.99 21.36 -0.71
C GLU A 560 -32.22 20.15 -0.22
N PHE A 561 -32.63 19.60 0.92
CA PHE A 561 -32.06 18.38 1.48
C PHE A 561 -32.84 17.21 0.90
N LEU A 562 -32.16 16.30 0.22
CA LEU A 562 -32.78 15.10 -0.31
C LEU A 562 -32.52 13.97 0.67
N CYS A 563 -33.56 13.63 1.44
CA CYS A 563 -33.46 12.68 2.53
C CYS A 563 -34.04 11.34 2.11
N ASN A 564 -33.36 10.26 2.50
CA ASN A 564 -33.85 8.92 2.23
C ASN A 564 -34.99 8.58 3.20
N ASP A 565 -36.17 8.26 2.64
CA ASP A 565 -37.38 7.92 3.40
C ASP A 565 -37.20 6.74 4.37
N PHE A 566 -36.22 5.87 4.13
CA PHE A 566 -35.96 4.67 4.95
C PHE A 566 -34.95 4.89 6.07
N THR A 567 -33.94 5.75 5.85
CA THR A 567 -32.84 5.94 6.81
C THR A 567 -32.88 7.29 7.53
N GLU A 568 -33.78 8.20 7.12
CA GLU A 568 -33.87 9.61 7.55
C GLU A 568 -32.57 10.41 7.33
N LYS A 569 -31.57 9.84 6.65
CA LYS A 569 -30.31 10.51 6.31
C LYS A 569 -30.47 11.33 5.04
N CYS A 570 -29.99 12.57 5.07
CA CYS A 570 -29.93 13.44 3.90
C CYS A 570 -28.54 13.36 3.27
N LEU A 571 -28.36 12.49 2.28
CA LEU A 571 -27.06 12.25 1.65
C LEU A 571 -26.75 13.27 0.56
N ASP A 572 -27.78 13.89 -0.01
CA ASP A 572 -27.64 14.90 -1.06
C ASP A 572 -28.19 16.26 -0.61
N LEU A 573 -27.50 17.30 -1.05
CA LEU A 573 -27.86 18.70 -0.83
C LEU A 573 -27.79 19.43 -2.15
N VAL A 574 -28.92 20.00 -2.56
CA VAL A 574 -29.04 20.70 -3.84
C VAL A 574 -29.21 22.17 -3.59
N MET A 575 -28.29 22.98 -4.11
CA MET A 575 -28.38 24.44 -4.03
C MET A 575 -28.89 24.99 -5.36
N THR A 576 -29.97 25.76 -5.31
CA THR A 576 -30.69 26.25 -6.48
C THR A 576 -30.86 27.78 -6.41
N ALA A 577 -30.48 28.48 -7.48
CA ALA A 577 -30.69 29.91 -7.66
C ALA A 577 -31.51 30.17 -8.92
N THR A 578 -32.67 30.80 -8.78
CA THR A 578 -33.62 31.08 -9.88
C THR A 578 -33.71 32.57 -10.15
N TYR A 579 -33.62 32.95 -11.42
CA TYR A 579 -33.55 34.34 -11.88
C TYR A 579 -34.77 34.69 -12.73
N SER A 580 -35.65 35.51 -12.14
CA SER A 580 -36.82 36.06 -12.81
C SER A 580 -36.43 37.30 -13.64
N THR A 581 -36.16 37.11 -14.92
CA THR A 581 -35.87 38.20 -15.86
C THR A 581 -37.11 38.56 -16.70
N LYS A 582 -37.20 39.82 -17.16
CA LYS A 582 -38.31 40.27 -18.04
C LYS A 582 -38.35 39.54 -19.39
N LYS A 583 -37.22 38.98 -19.82
CA LYS A 583 -37.07 38.17 -21.02
C LYS A 583 -36.23 36.94 -20.66
N PRO A 584 -36.60 35.74 -21.13
CA PRO A 584 -35.82 34.54 -20.89
C PRO A 584 -34.36 34.71 -21.34
N MET A 585 -33.43 34.12 -20.60
CA MET A 585 -32.03 34.10 -21.01
C MET A 585 -31.90 33.29 -22.31
N PRO A 586 -31.16 33.75 -23.32
CA PRO A 586 -30.93 32.95 -24.53
C PRO A 586 -30.23 31.63 -24.20
N LEU A 587 -30.69 30.52 -24.79
CA LEU A 587 -30.04 29.20 -24.63
C LEU A 587 -28.55 29.21 -25.03
N LYS A 588 -28.15 30.11 -25.94
CA LYS A 588 -26.73 30.29 -26.28
C LYS A 588 -25.91 30.79 -25.09
N THR A 589 -26.46 31.67 -24.26
CA THR A 589 -25.80 32.18 -23.04
C THR A 589 -25.73 31.08 -21.99
N ILE A 590 -26.80 30.29 -21.82
CA ILE A 590 -26.81 29.12 -20.93
C ILE A 590 -25.77 28.08 -21.36
N ASN A 591 -25.69 27.76 -22.65
CA ASN A 591 -24.71 26.80 -23.15
C ASN A 591 -23.28 27.30 -23.00
N ALA A 592 -23.03 28.60 -23.27
CA ALA A 592 -21.72 29.20 -23.06
C ALA A 592 -21.32 29.14 -21.57
N TRP A 593 -22.26 29.41 -20.67
CA TRP A 593 -22.05 29.28 -19.23
C TRP A 593 -21.65 27.86 -18.82
N ASN A 594 -22.43 26.85 -19.23
CA ASN A 594 -22.16 25.45 -18.91
C ASN A 594 -20.84 24.93 -19.52
N GLN A 595 -20.33 25.58 -20.58
CA GLN A 595 -19.00 25.26 -21.14
C GLN A 595 -17.85 25.89 -20.34
N GLU A 596 -18.09 27.01 -19.67
CA GLU A 596 -17.07 27.77 -18.94
C GLU A 596 -16.99 27.40 -17.45
N TYR A 597 -18.11 27.05 -16.82
CA TYR A 597 -18.19 26.77 -15.38
C TYR A 597 -18.39 25.27 -15.09
N ARG A 598 -17.49 24.68 -14.29
CA ARG A 598 -17.38 23.22 -14.10
C ARG A 598 -18.19 22.61 -12.95
N TRP A 599 -18.89 23.41 -12.14
CA TRP A 599 -19.52 22.95 -10.89
C TRP A 599 -21.03 23.14 -10.81
N THR A 600 -21.60 23.86 -11.77
CA THR A 600 -23.03 24.15 -11.79
C THR A 600 -23.62 23.74 -13.14
N ARG A 601 -24.91 23.41 -13.12
CA ARG A 601 -25.72 23.32 -14.33
C ARG A 601 -26.65 24.53 -14.39
N ALA A 602 -26.65 25.21 -15.53
CA ALA A 602 -27.60 26.26 -15.85
C ALA A 602 -28.62 25.75 -16.88
N TYR A 603 -29.90 26.09 -16.70
CA TYR A 603 -30.99 25.74 -17.62
C TYR A 603 -32.14 26.75 -17.53
N LEU A 604 -33.14 26.60 -18.40
CA LEU A 604 -34.42 27.30 -18.31
C LEU A 604 -35.47 26.33 -17.76
N ASP A 605 -36.22 26.75 -16.74
CA ASP A 605 -37.34 25.96 -16.22
C ASP A 605 -38.60 26.05 -17.10
N ASP A 606 -39.68 25.39 -16.66
CA ASP A 606 -40.99 25.39 -17.33
C ASP A 606 -41.63 26.79 -17.47
N LYS A 607 -41.20 27.74 -16.63
CA LYS A 607 -41.62 29.15 -16.63
C LYS A 607 -40.66 30.05 -17.42
N ASN A 608 -39.66 29.48 -18.09
CA ASN A 608 -38.58 30.18 -18.80
C ASN A 608 -37.74 31.11 -17.89
N GLN A 609 -37.65 30.79 -16.60
CA GLN A 609 -36.74 31.44 -15.66
C GLN A 609 -35.37 30.75 -15.78
N ALA A 610 -34.29 31.52 -15.69
CA ALA A 610 -32.97 30.92 -15.68
C ALA A 610 -32.70 30.32 -14.29
N VAL A 611 -32.26 29.07 -14.25
CA VAL A 611 -31.94 28.33 -13.03
C VAL A 611 -30.48 27.94 -13.07
N LEU A 612 -29.78 28.15 -11.96
CA LEU A 612 -28.44 27.66 -11.69
C LEU A 612 -28.51 26.68 -10.52
N GLN A 613 -27.92 25.50 -10.68
CA GLN A 613 -28.01 24.45 -9.68
C GLN A 613 -26.67 23.75 -9.47
N MET A 614 -26.40 23.34 -8.23
CA MET A 614 -25.26 22.48 -7.86
C MET A 614 -25.70 21.43 -6.86
N ASP A 615 -25.34 20.19 -7.16
CA ASP A 615 -25.55 19.02 -6.32
C ASP A 615 -24.30 18.76 -5.45
N MET A 616 -24.50 18.45 -4.18
CA MET A 616 -23.45 18.05 -3.24
C MET A 616 -23.86 16.73 -2.58
N ASN A 617 -22.91 15.82 -2.40
CA ASN A 617 -23.16 14.49 -1.87
C ASN A 617 -22.21 14.21 -0.68
N ALA A 618 -22.74 13.56 0.36
CA ALA A 618 -22.03 13.19 1.58
C ALA A 618 -21.73 11.68 1.68
N GLU A 619 -22.01 10.90 0.63
CA GLU A 619 -21.73 9.47 0.58
C GLU A 619 -20.22 9.21 0.65
N GLY A 620 -19.81 8.31 1.54
CA GLY A 620 -18.39 8.12 1.87
C GLY A 620 -17.77 9.22 2.75
N GLY A 621 -18.56 10.24 3.11
CA GLY A 621 -18.24 11.27 4.08
C GLY A 621 -17.66 12.56 3.49
N ILE A 622 -18.17 13.71 3.92
CA ILE A 622 -17.70 15.05 3.55
C ILE A 622 -17.19 15.84 4.76
N GLY A 623 -15.97 16.38 4.69
CA GLY A 623 -15.43 17.24 5.76
C GLY A 623 -16.16 18.59 5.84
N LYS A 624 -16.28 19.16 7.05
CA LYS A 624 -16.93 20.47 7.28
C LYS A 624 -16.35 21.59 6.39
N ASP A 625 -15.03 21.67 6.28
CA ASP A 625 -14.35 22.70 5.48
C ASP A 625 -14.66 22.54 3.98
N ASN A 626 -14.76 21.30 3.48
CA ASN A 626 -15.09 21.02 2.10
C ASN A 626 -16.53 21.44 1.77
N LEU A 627 -17.48 21.16 2.66
CA LEU A 627 -18.86 21.64 2.51
C LEU A 627 -18.92 23.18 2.49
N GLN A 628 -18.19 23.84 3.39
CA GLN A 628 -18.13 25.30 3.42
C GLN A 628 -17.52 25.89 2.12
N ILE A 629 -16.51 25.23 1.55
CA ILE A 629 -15.93 25.63 0.25
C ILE A 629 -16.96 25.48 -0.87
N LEU A 630 -17.71 24.39 -0.91
CA LEU A 630 -18.76 24.17 -1.93
C LEU A 630 -19.87 25.22 -1.82
N LEU A 631 -20.39 25.47 -0.61
CA LEU A 631 -21.40 26.50 -0.37
C LEU A 631 -20.93 27.89 -0.84
N ASN A 632 -19.70 28.29 -0.48
CA ASN A 632 -19.10 29.55 -0.94
C ASN A 632 -18.94 29.59 -2.46
N THR A 633 -18.50 28.48 -3.06
CA THR A 633 -18.30 28.37 -4.51
C THR A 633 -19.61 28.60 -5.26
N PHE A 634 -20.69 27.96 -4.82
CA PHE A 634 -22.01 28.16 -5.44
C PHE A 634 -22.47 29.61 -5.32
N LEU A 635 -22.37 30.20 -4.12
CA LEU A 635 -22.82 31.58 -3.89
C LEU A 635 -22.04 32.59 -4.75
N SER A 636 -20.74 32.39 -4.93
CA SER A 636 -19.91 33.18 -5.83
C SER A 636 -20.35 33.02 -7.29
N ILE A 637 -20.55 31.78 -7.75
CA ILE A 637 -20.98 31.48 -9.13
C ILE A 637 -22.39 32.02 -9.39
N ALA A 638 -23.28 32.01 -8.39
CA ALA A 638 -24.62 32.56 -8.48
C ALA A 638 -24.60 34.10 -8.64
N GLU A 639 -23.64 34.81 -8.05
CA GLU A 639 -23.48 36.25 -8.28
C GLU A 639 -23.02 36.56 -9.71
N ASP A 640 -22.05 35.80 -10.22
CA ASP A 640 -21.58 35.92 -11.60
C ASP A 640 -22.72 35.60 -12.59
N PHE A 641 -23.47 34.53 -12.34
CA PHE A 641 -24.60 34.13 -13.19
C PHE A 641 -25.73 35.16 -13.15
N GLY A 642 -25.97 35.75 -11.98
CA GLY A 642 -26.88 36.88 -11.82
C GLY A 642 -26.50 38.07 -12.67
N THR A 643 -25.22 38.34 -12.84
CA THR A 643 -24.72 39.38 -13.76
C THR A 643 -24.91 38.98 -15.23
N ALA A 644 -24.58 37.74 -15.60
CA ALA A 644 -24.81 37.20 -16.93
C ALA A 644 -26.29 37.21 -17.33
N SER A 645 -27.19 36.94 -16.37
CA SER A 645 -28.65 36.94 -16.59
C SER A 645 -29.23 38.33 -16.85
N LYS A 646 -28.55 39.38 -16.39
CA LYS A 646 -28.94 40.80 -16.59
C LYS A 646 -28.28 41.41 -17.83
N GLY A 647 -27.21 40.81 -18.34
CA GLY A 647 -26.40 41.31 -19.44
C GLY A 647 -26.89 40.92 -20.83
N ALA A 648 -26.99 41.91 -21.73
CA ALA A 648 -26.85 41.66 -23.16
C ALA A 648 -25.47 41.02 -23.43
N PRO A 649 -25.34 40.12 -24.43
CA PRO A 649 -24.19 39.21 -24.56
C PRO A 649 -22.85 39.96 -24.51
N ALA A 650 -21.94 39.48 -23.65
CA ALA A 650 -20.53 39.84 -23.72
C ALA A 650 -19.96 39.42 -25.10
N LYS A 651 -19.06 40.25 -25.61
CA LYS A 651 -18.52 40.20 -26.97
C LYS A 651 -17.58 39.03 -27.23
#